data_AF-A0A971QL65-F1
#
_entry.id   AF-A0A971QL65-F1
#
_cell.length_a   1.000
_cell.length_b   1.000
_cell.length_c   1.000
_cell.angle_alpha   90.00
_cell.angle_beta   90.00
_cell.angle_gamma   90.00
#
_symmetry.space_group_name_H-M   'P 1'
#
loop_
_entity.id
_entity.type
_entity.pdbx_description
1 polymer ?
#
loop_
_entity_poly.entity_id
_entity_poly.type
_entity_poly.pdbx_seq_one_letter_code
_entity_poly.pdbx_strand_id
1 'polypeptide(L)'
;MKKRVPSLLLAACMVISMALLTTGCSPKAGVSALWDAGKTRDKIVVISDIHIGVDDKYAEMVKNRPLLIEFLQRLQRTTDVRELVIDGDFLDEWFLPVYYPSYTDVQQFYKDVIANNQGVIDELNNVIKSGIKLVYIPGNHDMTQENEVLQEAIPKIVQIRDAKGLGTYYTGDRNEIAIEHGHRYDVFSAPDTVTNAELCGNNDTILPAGYFYARYAATWVLEGRPKVENNLPVVTNVPDKSDTDQYGAFMYYSVLKSVSARMTPNESLDEKIFDMHMAGFDDAYTYLDFYPAQQANGMISAPVLFQNIQRTWDERQKINQVKIPNSFLEAVAGTVDWEYFFRQAKVQYLENPNENVDVVVFGHTHVPSYCAMDNGKYYINEGTWIDHNADYPEATRIFAVITTGEQTTAGLYRYEENGSVTDIAASVSEEKGEAASPENPFAYVSFDYKSVENYGDENTQARYVTVSGLADGTVQEKLNQGLKDFCLAPVSSAEKDTTYDIMPVFEVVAEDLLSIRTYNIAYTAGAASPVSSIRTQLFSLTTGDQDAGNLWDFIKDKDAFKQLALDGKFGFEAAGVDGEIPAELKTAAYQKLVQSMDAPQFAAQFYFGDGGYMNVWCEGENHATGDYWLFDIPVIELEGLATNQLLPMIENLKNLSD
;
A
#
# COMPACT_ATOMS: atom_id res chain seq x y z
N MET A 1 -66.36 -7.86 41.22
CA MET A 1 -65.17 -7.94 40.33
C MET A 1 -65.59 -8.48 38.98
N LYS A 2 -65.16 -7.81 37.91
CA LYS A 2 -65.28 -8.13 36.47
C LYS A 2 -66.69 -8.15 35.83
N LYS A 3 -66.96 -7.10 35.04
CA LYS A 3 -68.05 -6.89 34.07
C LYS A 3 -67.87 -7.86 32.88
N ARG A 4 -68.88 -8.66 32.50
CA ARG A 4 -69.92 -8.49 31.45
C ARG A 4 -69.45 -8.45 29.98
N VAL A 5 -69.73 -9.54 29.23
CA VAL A 5 -70.66 -9.68 28.04
C VAL A 5 -70.29 -8.90 26.75
N PRO A 6 -70.64 -9.32 25.51
CA PRO A 6 -70.53 -10.61 24.80
C PRO A 6 -69.95 -10.46 23.35
N SER A 7 -69.93 -11.56 22.59
CA SER A 7 -69.61 -11.65 21.16
C SER A 7 -70.36 -10.66 20.27
N LEU A 8 -69.64 -9.70 19.68
CA LEU A 8 -70.10 -8.83 18.58
C LEU A 8 -68.89 -8.15 17.90
N LEU A 9 -67.93 -8.91 17.40
CA LEU A 9 -66.76 -8.38 16.69
C LEU A 9 -66.08 -9.44 15.80
N LEU A 10 -66.86 -10.07 14.92
CA LEU A 10 -66.30 -10.91 13.85
C LEU A 10 -66.93 -10.69 12.46
N ALA A 11 -67.83 -9.72 12.32
CA ALA A 11 -68.45 -9.37 11.03
C ALA A 11 -68.23 -7.92 10.57
N ALA A 12 -67.46 -7.11 11.33
CA ALA A 12 -67.13 -5.72 10.96
C ALA A 12 -65.67 -5.51 10.51
N CYS A 13 -64.79 -6.51 10.65
CA CYS A 13 -63.38 -6.39 10.26
C CYS A 13 -63.10 -6.76 8.79
N MET A 14 -64.06 -7.35 8.07
CA MET A 14 -63.89 -7.67 6.64
C MET A 14 -64.35 -6.57 5.67
N VAL A 15 -65.01 -5.51 6.15
CA VAL A 15 -65.50 -4.41 5.26
C VAL A 15 -64.72 -3.11 5.43
N ILE A 16 -63.88 -2.99 6.47
CA ILE A 16 -62.94 -1.86 6.62
C ILE A 16 -61.58 -2.13 5.94
N SER A 17 -61.32 -3.36 5.46
CA SER A 17 -60.13 -3.67 4.66
C SER A 17 -60.24 -3.32 3.16
N MET A 18 -61.38 -2.77 2.70
CA MET A 18 -61.58 -2.45 1.28
C MET A 18 -61.85 -0.95 0.99
N ALA A 19 -61.79 -0.08 2.02
CA ALA A 19 -62.04 1.37 1.89
C ALA A 19 -60.89 2.25 2.41
N LEU A 20 -59.69 1.69 2.61
CA LEU A 20 -58.44 2.45 2.70
C LEU A 20 -57.61 2.35 1.41
N LEU A 21 -58.20 1.82 0.35
CA LEU A 21 -57.78 2.11 -1.03
C LEU A 21 -58.20 3.55 -1.36
N THR A 22 -57.24 4.30 -1.89
CA THR A 22 -57.33 5.70 -2.37
C THR A 22 -57.09 6.82 -1.36
N THR A 23 -55.91 6.81 -0.73
CA THR A 23 -55.19 8.06 -0.42
C THR A 23 -53.78 7.96 -0.98
N GLY A 24 -53.59 8.62 -2.13
CA GLY A 24 -52.37 8.83 -2.90
C GLY A 24 -51.09 8.15 -2.42
N CYS A 25 -50.73 7.03 -3.07
CA CYS A 25 -49.37 6.96 -3.55
C CYS A 25 -49.21 8.12 -4.53
N SER A 26 -48.61 9.22 -4.07
CA SER A 26 -47.79 9.99 -4.99
C SER A 26 -46.85 8.98 -5.67
N PRO A 27 -46.69 9.01 -7.00
CA PRO A 27 -45.59 8.27 -7.61
C PRO A 27 -44.34 8.63 -6.80
N LYS A 28 -43.52 7.66 -6.38
CA LYS A 28 -42.13 7.97 -6.02
C LYS A 28 -41.66 8.90 -7.13
N ALA A 29 -41.32 10.14 -6.79
CA ALA A 29 -40.81 11.10 -7.75
C ALA A 29 -39.79 10.34 -8.60
N GLY A 30 -40.01 10.28 -9.92
CA GLY A 30 -39.20 9.42 -10.79
C GLY A 30 -37.73 9.72 -10.52
N VAL A 31 -36.93 8.70 -10.23
CA VAL A 31 -35.50 8.89 -9.93
C VAL A 31 -34.90 9.67 -11.11
N SER A 32 -34.17 10.75 -10.86
CA SER A 32 -33.62 11.61 -11.92
C SER A 32 -32.44 10.96 -12.64
N ALA A 33 -31.95 11.56 -13.72
CA ALA A 33 -30.64 11.19 -14.27
C ALA A 33 -29.51 11.58 -13.28
N LEU A 34 -28.31 11.02 -13.48
CA LEU A 34 -27.13 11.38 -12.68
C LEU A 34 -26.69 12.83 -12.91
N TRP A 35 -26.83 13.31 -14.16
CA TRP A 35 -26.58 14.69 -14.58
C TRP A 35 -27.47 15.07 -15.76
N ASP A 36 -27.45 16.34 -16.14
CA ASP A 36 -28.13 16.83 -17.35
C ASP A 36 -27.42 16.30 -18.59
N ALA A 37 -28.02 15.30 -19.25
CA ALA A 37 -27.41 14.62 -20.37
C ALA A 37 -27.20 15.52 -21.60
N GLY A 38 -26.06 15.37 -22.25
CA GLY A 38 -25.75 15.97 -23.54
C GLY A 38 -26.62 15.43 -24.69
N LYS A 39 -26.44 16.00 -25.89
CA LYS A 39 -27.14 15.55 -27.12
C LYS A 39 -26.48 14.33 -27.78
N THR A 40 -25.24 14.03 -27.41
CA THR A 40 -24.42 12.97 -28.01
C THR A 40 -24.17 11.91 -26.96
N ARG A 41 -24.14 10.63 -27.37
CA ARG A 41 -23.90 9.51 -26.46
C ARG A 41 -22.43 9.12 -26.43
N ASP A 42 -21.63 9.98 -25.81
CA ASP A 42 -20.16 9.98 -25.86
C ASP A 42 -19.48 9.64 -24.52
N LYS A 43 -20.25 9.27 -23.48
CA LYS A 43 -19.69 9.02 -22.13
C LYS A 43 -19.54 7.55 -21.81
N ILE A 44 -18.39 7.19 -21.26
CA ILE A 44 -18.09 5.89 -20.68
C ILE A 44 -18.03 6.11 -19.17
N VAL A 45 -18.86 5.38 -18.43
CA VAL A 45 -18.80 5.32 -16.96
C VAL A 45 -18.03 4.08 -16.59
N VAL A 46 -17.09 4.20 -15.67
CA VAL A 46 -16.30 3.08 -15.16
C VAL A 46 -16.51 3.03 -13.63
N ILE A 47 -16.62 1.82 -13.08
CA ILE A 47 -16.72 1.53 -11.64
C ILE A 47 -15.87 0.29 -11.35
N SER A 48 -15.23 0.23 -10.19
CA SER A 48 -14.41 -0.91 -9.76
C SER A 48 -14.64 -1.22 -8.28
N ASP A 49 -13.98 -2.28 -7.78
CA ASP A 49 -13.82 -2.58 -6.36
C ASP A 49 -15.19 -2.52 -5.63
N ILE A 50 -16.14 -3.28 -6.17
CA ILE A 50 -17.54 -3.35 -5.71
C ILE A 50 -17.69 -4.38 -4.58
N HIS A 51 -16.96 -5.49 -4.62
CA HIS A 51 -16.90 -6.53 -3.58
C HIS A 51 -18.27 -7.00 -3.05
N ILE A 52 -19.21 -7.30 -3.96
CA ILE A 52 -20.45 -7.97 -3.52
C ILE A 52 -20.16 -9.43 -3.19
N GLY A 53 -20.49 -9.84 -1.96
CA GLY A 53 -20.15 -11.17 -1.44
C GLY A 53 -21.32 -12.15 -1.35
N VAL A 54 -21.00 -13.41 -1.06
CA VAL A 54 -21.94 -14.54 -0.97
C VAL A 54 -22.84 -14.51 0.28
N ASP A 55 -22.41 -13.87 1.37
CA ASP A 55 -23.21 -13.67 2.60
C ASP A 55 -22.95 -12.28 3.18
N ASP A 56 -24.03 -11.58 3.51
CA ASP A 56 -23.99 -10.22 4.06
C ASP A 56 -23.36 -10.15 5.47
N LYS A 57 -23.12 -11.29 6.13
CA LYS A 57 -22.41 -11.32 7.43
C LYS A 57 -20.96 -10.89 7.33
N TYR A 58 -20.34 -11.05 6.16
CA TYR A 58 -18.93 -10.71 5.95
C TYR A 58 -18.65 -9.90 4.69
N ALA A 59 -19.59 -9.78 3.75
CA ALA A 59 -19.40 -8.95 2.56
C ALA A 59 -19.07 -7.48 2.93
N GLU A 60 -18.16 -6.87 2.17
CA GLU A 60 -17.72 -5.48 2.37
C GLU A 60 -18.68 -4.45 1.74
N MET A 61 -19.65 -4.91 0.93
CA MET A 61 -20.61 -4.09 0.20
C MET A 61 -22.06 -4.44 0.56
N VAL A 62 -22.50 -4.01 1.74
CA VAL A 62 -23.87 -4.22 2.25
C VAL A 62 -24.61 -2.90 2.42
N LYS A 63 -24.00 -1.89 3.07
CA LYS A 63 -24.60 -0.58 3.31
C LYS A 63 -24.71 0.26 2.05
N ASN A 64 -23.70 0.19 1.19
CA ASN A 64 -23.65 0.93 -0.08
C ASN A 64 -24.39 0.21 -1.21
N ARG A 65 -24.79 -1.06 -1.04
CA ARG A 65 -25.53 -1.85 -2.06
C ARG A 65 -26.83 -1.16 -2.54
N PRO A 66 -27.70 -0.61 -1.66
CA PRO A 66 -28.87 0.14 -2.11
C PRO A 66 -28.52 1.42 -2.89
N LEU A 67 -27.39 2.06 -2.57
CA LEU A 67 -26.90 3.26 -3.27
C LEU A 67 -26.38 2.90 -4.66
N LEU A 68 -25.68 1.77 -4.82
CA LEU A 68 -25.30 1.24 -6.13
C LEU A 68 -26.53 0.93 -6.99
N ILE A 69 -27.55 0.29 -6.43
CA ILE A 69 -28.83 0.04 -7.13
C ILE A 69 -29.45 1.36 -7.60
N GLU A 70 -29.50 2.38 -6.75
CA GLU A 70 -30.02 3.70 -7.14
C GLU A 70 -29.15 4.35 -8.22
N PHE A 71 -27.83 4.31 -8.08
CA PHE A 71 -26.88 4.80 -9.09
C PHE A 71 -27.15 4.17 -10.46
N LEU A 72 -27.30 2.85 -10.54
CA LEU A 72 -27.63 2.13 -11.77
C LEU A 72 -29.01 2.54 -12.33
N GLN A 73 -30.02 2.75 -11.48
CA GLN A 73 -31.33 3.24 -11.89
C GLN A 73 -31.29 4.68 -12.44
N ARG A 74 -30.41 5.53 -11.90
CA ARG A 74 -30.18 6.89 -12.42
C ARG A 74 -29.40 6.85 -13.73
N LEU A 75 -28.39 6.00 -13.81
CA LEU A 75 -27.58 5.78 -15.01
C LEU A 75 -28.45 5.36 -16.22
N GLN A 76 -29.47 4.53 -16.00
CA GLN A 76 -30.46 4.17 -17.02
C GLN A 76 -31.17 5.37 -17.67
N ARG A 77 -31.27 6.51 -16.97
CA ARG A 77 -31.90 7.75 -17.47
C ARG A 77 -30.89 8.78 -17.98
N THR A 78 -29.59 8.54 -17.81
CA THR A 78 -28.51 9.43 -18.23
C THR A 78 -28.17 9.16 -19.70
N THR A 79 -28.88 9.81 -20.62
CA THR A 79 -28.97 9.39 -22.03
C THR A 79 -27.72 9.62 -22.87
N ASP A 80 -26.71 10.33 -22.36
CA ASP A 80 -25.41 10.56 -23.01
C ASP A 80 -24.35 9.50 -22.66
N VAL A 81 -24.67 8.53 -21.79
CA VAL A 81 -23.80 7.40 -21.48
C VAL A 81 -23.97 6.28 -22.51
N ARG A 82 -22.84 5.79 -23.05
CA ARG A 82 -22.80 4.67 -24.00
C ARG A 82 -22.34 3.36 -23.40
N GLU A 83 -21.46 3.40 -22.40
CA GLU A 83 -20.84 2.25 -21.76
C GLU A 83 -20.86 2.42 -20.25
N LEU A 84 -21.13 1.31 -19.56
CA LEU A 84 -20.77 1.09 -18.15
C LEU A 84 -19.72 -0.02 -18.15
N VAL A 85 -18.55 0.23 -17.58
CA VAL A 85 -17.47 -0.74 -17.42
C VAL A 85 -17.34 -1.06 -15.93
N ILE A 86 -17.36 -2.33 -15.59
CA ILE A 86 -17.02 -2.84 -14.25
C ILE A 86 -15.56 -3.30 -14.33
N ASP A 87 -14.65 -2.53 -13.77
CA ASP A 87 -13.19 -2.72 -13.83
C ASP A 87 -12.66 -3.51 -12.63
N GLY A 88 -13.05 -4.77 -12.55
CA GLY A 88 -12.58 -5.71 -11.55
C GLY A 88 -13.27 -5.65 -10.20
N ASP A 89 -12.95 -6.67 -9.39
CA ASP A 89 -13.40 -6.85 -8.01
C ASP A 89 -14.91 -6.65 -7.83
N PHE A 90 -15.67 -7.34 -8.69
CA PHE A 90 -17.12 -7.29 -8.67
C PHE A 90 -17.70 -8.34 -7.72
N LEU A 91 -17.42 -9.63 -7.97
CA LEU A 91 -17.98 -10.76 -7.25
C LEU A 91 -16.94 -11.33 -6.27
N ASP A 92 -17.01 -11.00 -4.98
CA ASP A 92 -15.90 -11.26 -4.07
C ASP A 92 -15.74 -12.74 -3.68
N GLU A 93 -14.59 -13.35 -4.01
CA GLU A 93 -14.17 -14.69 -3.59
C GLU A 93 -13.09 -14.67 -2.48
N TRP A 94 -12.47 -13.53 -2.19
CA TRP A 94 -11.31 -13.41 -1.30
C TRP A 94 -11.67 -12.99 0.12
N PHE A 95 -12.64 -12.08 0.30
CA PHE A 95 -13.05 -11.58 1.61
C PHE A 95 -13.96 -12.59 2.34
N LEU A 96 -13.36 -13.72 2.71
CA LEU A 96 -13.99 -14.83 3.41
C LEU A 96 -13.16 -15.18 4.65
N PRO A 97 -13.77 -15.31 5.85
CA PRO A 97 -13.02 -15.78 7.01
C PRO A 97 -12.44 -17.17 6.77
N VAL A 98 -11.40 -17.52 7.52
CA VAL A 98 -10.75 -18.84 7.44
C VAL A 98 -11.71 -19.98 7.83
N TYR A 99 -12.68 -19.70 8.69
CA TYR A 99 -13.76 -20.63 9.06
C TYR A 99 -14.93 -20.66 8.06
N TYR A 100 -14.88 -19.92 6.95
CA TYR A 100 -15.84 -20.12 5.86
C TYR A 100 -15.63 -21.52 5.26
N PRO A 101 -16.69 -22.34 5.10
CA PRO A 101 -16.55 -23.71 4.62
C PRO A 101 -15.82 -23.78 3.28
N SER A 102 -14.88 -24.71 3.15
CA SER A 102 -14.25 -25.00 1.87
C SER A 102 -15.28 -25.48 0.85
N TYR A 103 -15.02 -25.17 -0.42
CA TYR A 103 -15.86 -25.56 -1.55
C TYR A 103 -14.97 -25.94 -2.73
N THR A 104 -15.51 -26.79 -3.60
CA THR A 104 -14.86 -27.28 -4.83
C THR A 104 -15.52 -26.76 -6.09
N ASP A 105 -16.79 -26.35 -6.01
CA ASP A 105 -17.58 -25.84 -7.12
C ASP A 105 -17.58 -24.31 -7.13
N VAL A 106 -16.53 -23.73 -7.73
CA VAL A 106 -16.35 -22.29 -7.90
C VAL A 106 -17.50 -21.66 -8.69
N GLN A 107 -18.07 -22.37 -9.67
CA GLN A 107 -19.21 -21.85 -10.42
C GLN A 107 -20.45 -21.71 -9.53
N GLN A 108 -20.70 -22.67 -8.64
CA GLN A 108 -21.78 -22.58 -7.67
C GLN A 108 -21.54 -21.46 -6.66
N PHE A 109 -20.29 -21.26 -6.20
CA PHE A 109 -19.95 -20.12 -5.34
C PHE A 109 -20.36 -18.78 -5.97
N TYR A 110 -19.97 -18.51 -7.22
CA TYR A 110 -20.36 -17.28 -7.91
C TYR A 110 -21.86 -17.18 -8.18
N LYS A 111 -22.56 -18.30 -8.43
CA LYS A 111 -24.03 -18.31 -8.52
C LYS A 111 -24.68 -17.91 -7.20
N ASP A 112 -24.11 -18.30 -6.07
CA ASP A 112 -24.60 -17.92 -4.74
C ASP A 112 -24.32 -16.44 -4.44
N VAL A 113 -23.15 -15.91 -4.85
CA VAL A 113 -22.87 -14.45 -4.83
C VAL A 113 -23.92 -13.69 -5.63
N ILE A 114 -24.19 -14.11 -6.87
CA ILE A 114 -25.20 -13.50 -7.74
C ILE A 114 -26.59 -13.56 -7.11
N ALA A 115 -26.96 -14.70 -6.53
CA ALA A 115 -28.26 -14.88 -5.88
C ALA A 115 -28.43 -13.97 -4.64
N ASN A 116 -27.39 -13.82 -3.82
CA ASN A 116 -27.40 -12.90 -2.67
C ASN A 116 -27.53 -11.43 -3.11
N ASN A 117 -27.08 -11.10 -4.32
CA ASN A 117 -27.01 -9.74 -4.85
C ASN A 117 -27.95 -9.49 -6.04
N GLN A 118 -29.04 -10.26 -6.16
CA GLN A 118 -29.93 -10.24 -7.31
C GLN A 118 -30.43 -8.84 -7.70
N GLY A 119 -30.66 -7.94 -6.73
CA GLY A 119 -31.08 -6.57 -7.01
C GLY A 119 -30.06 -5.76 -7.84
N VAL A 120 -28.76 -5.97 -7.63
CA VAL A 120 -27.69 -5.34 -8.45
C VAL A 120 -27.71 -5.94 -9.85
N ILE A 121 -27.81 -7.26 -9.97
CA ILE A 121 -27.85 -8.01 -11.24
C ILE A 121 -29.05 -7.60 -12.10
N ASP A 122 -30.21 -7.40 -11.47
CA ASP A 122 -31.44 -6.95 -12.14
C ASP A 122 -31.25 -5.54 -12.73
N GLU A 123 -30.63 -4.62 -11.97
CA GLU A 123 -30.39 -3.27 -12.47
C GLU A 123 -29.30 -3.19 -13.53
N LEU A 124 -28.25 -4.02 -13.46
CA LEU A 124 -27.28 -4.15 -14.55
C LEU A 124 -27.95 -4.63 -15.86
N ASN A 125 -28.87 -5.60 -15.77
CA ASN A 125 -29.69 -6.00 -16.91
C ASN A 125 -30.59 -4.86 -17.42
N ASN A 126 -31.08 -3.97 -16.54
CA ASN A 126 -31.87 -2.81 -16.94
C ASN A 126 -31.02 -1.69 -17.56
N VAL A 127 -29.77 -1.50 -17.12
CA VAL A 127 -28.76 -0.63 -17.79
C VAL A 127 -28.55 -1.08 -19.23
N ILE A 128 -28.46 -2.40 -19.48
CA ILE A 128 -28.39 -2.91 -20.85
C ILE A 128 -29.66 -2.61 -21.64
N LYS A 129 -30.84 -2.77 -21.02
CA LYS A 129 -32.14 -2.48 -21.69
C LYS A 129 -32.34 -0.99 -22.00
N SER A 130 -31.76 -0.08 -21.23
CA SER A 130 -31.75 1.36 -21.54
C SER A 130 -30.82 1.69 -22.72
N GLY A 131 -30.04 0.70 -23.17
CA GLY A 131 -29.20 0.74 -24.34
C GLY A 131 -27.73 0.95 -24.01
N ILE A 132 -27.31 1.02 -22.74
CA ILE A 132 -25.90 1.17 -22.35
C ILE A 132 -25.20 -0.18 -22.53
N LYS A 133 -24.01 -0.19 -23.15
CA LYS A 133 -23.19 -1.41 -23.25
C LYS A 133 -22.57 -1.67 -21.88
N LEU A 134 -22.80 -2.86 -21.31
CA LEU A 134 -22.18 -3.27 -20.06
C LEU A 134 -20.94 -4.12 -20.36
N VAL A 135 -19.80 -3.73 -19.79
CA VAL A 135 -18.52 -4.41 -19.91
C VAL A 135 -18.05 -4.83 -18.52
N TYR A 136 -17.41 -5.99 -18.41
CA TYR A 136 -16.79 -6.50 -17.20
C TYR A 136 -15.36 -6.94 -17.49
N ILE A 137 -14.45 -6.58 -16.59
CA ILE A 137 -13.04 -6.96 -16.56
C ILE A 137 -12.84 -7.65 -15.20
N PRO A 138 -12.15 -8.80 -15.13
CA PRO A 138 -11.85 -9.45 -13.85
C PRO A 138 -10.80 -8.64 -13.07
N GLY A 139 -10.99 -8.58 -11.75
CA GLY A 139 -10.00 -8.14 -10.77
C GLY A 139 -9.38 -9.33 -10.04
N ASN A 140 -8.64 -9.08 -8.98
CA ASN A 140 -8.04 -10.17 -8.20
C ASN A 140 -9.10 -10.94 -7.39
N HIS A 141 -10.12 -10.29 -6.83
CA HIS A 141 -11.15 -10.93 -6.01
C HIS A 141 -12.08 -11.85 -6.79
N ASP A 142 -12.15 -11.70 -8.11
CA ASP A 142 -12.97 -12.52 -9.01
C ASP A 142 -12.19 -13.16 -10.16
N MET A 143 -10.88 -13.37 -9.97
CA MET A 143 -9.99 -13.94 -11.00
C MET A 143 -10.34 -15.37 -11.43
N THR A 144 -11.03 -16.14 -10.58
CA THR A 144 -11.46 -17.52 -10.86
C THR A 144 -12.84 -17.60 -11.53
N GLN A 145 -13.54 -16.46 -11.66
CA GLN A 145 -14.85 -16.34 -12.28
C GLN A 145 -14.79 -16.79 -13.76
N GLU A 146 -15.57 -17.82 -14.11
CA GLU A 146 -15.68 -18.32 -15.49
C GLU A 146 -16.81 -17.63 -16.27
N ASN A 147 -16.57 -17.33 -17.55
CA ASN A 147 -17.47 -16.53 -18.38
C ASN A 147 -18.93 -16.99 -18.33
N GLU A 148 -19.19 -18.29 -18.32
CA GLU A 148 -20.52 -18.90 -18.39
C GLU A 148 -21.44 -18.44 -17.25
N VAL A 149 -20.91 -18.31 -16.04
CA VAL A 149 -21.72 -17.98 -14.84
C VAL A 149 -22.29 -16.57 -14.95
N LEU A 150 -21.44 -15.58 -15.24
CA LEU A 150 -21.88 -14.19 -15.37
C LEU A 150 -22.68 -13.98 -16.67
N GLN A 151 -22.38 -14.72 -17.74
CA GLN A 151 -23.17 -14.69 -18.97
C GLN A 151 -24.59 -15.23 -18.75
N GLU A 152 -24.78 -16.25 -17.89
CA GLU A 152 -26.11 -16.76 -17.54
C GLU A 152 -26.94 -15.68 -16.81
N ALA A 153 -26.34 -15.00 -15.83
CA ALA A 153 -27.01 -13.97 -15.05
C ALA A 153 -27.23 -12.65 -15.82
N ILE A 154 -26.32 -12.29 -16.71
CA ILE A 154 -26.36 -11.06 -17.52
C ILE A 154 -26.08 -11.40 -19.00
N PRO A 155 -27.07 -11.90 -19.77
CA PRO A 155 -26.86 -12.50 -21.09
C PRO A 155 -26.22 -11.62 -22.17
N LYS A 156 -26.15 -10.31 -21.97
CA LYS A 156 -25.59 -9.34 -22.93
C LYS A 156 -24.37 -8.60 -22.40
N ILE A 157 -23.82 -9.02 -21.25
CA ILE A 157 -22.57 -8.47 -20.75
C ILE A 157 -21.43 -8.82 -21.71
N VAL A 158 -20.49 -7.90 -21.86
CA VAL A 158 -19.24 -8.13 -22.59
C VAL A 158 -18.14 -8.35 -21.57
N GLN A 159 -17.53 -9.53 -21.57
CA GLN A 159 -16.46 -9.88 -20.63
C GLN A 159 -15.11 -9.80 -21.35
N ILE A 160 -14.15 -9.09 -20.75
CA ILE A 160 -12.83 -8.82 -21.34
C ILE A 160 -11.78 -9.62 -20.59
N ARG A 161 -11.05 -10.46 -21.32
CA ARG A 161 -9.93 -11.24 -20.80
C ARG A 161 -8.82 -11.31 -21.85
N ASP A 162 -7.60 -11.00 -21.45
CA ASP A 162 -6.40 -11.21 -22.28
C ASP A 162 -5.52 -12.35 -21.74
N ALA A 163 -5.59 -12.62 -20.45
CA ALA A 163 -4.98 -13.76 -19.77
C ALA A 163 -5.94 -14.34 -18.71
N LYS A 164 -5.60 -15.51 -18.13
CA LYS A 164 -6.44 -16.14 -17.11
C LYS A 164 -6.45 -15.25 -15.85
N GLY A 165 -7.63 -14.80 -15.43
CA GLY A 165 -7.79 -13.89 -14.28
C GLY A 165 -7.43 -12.42 -14.53
N LEU A 166 -7.25 -12.01 -15.79
CA LEU A 166 -6.81 -10.66 -16.18
C LEU A 166 -7.53 -10.19 -17.44
N GLY A 167 -7.62 -8.87 -17.63
CA GLY A 167 -8.05 -8.29 -18.88
C GLY A 167 -7.73 -6.81 -19.00
N THR A 168 -7.40 -6.37 -20.21
CA THR A 168 -7.34 -4.95 -20.57
C THR A 168 -8.37 -4.65 -21.65
N TYR A 169 -9.29 -3.74 -21.36
CA TYR A 169 -10.29 -3.28 -22.30
C TYR A 169 -9.83 -2.00 -23.00
N TYR A 170 -9.67 -2.08 -24.32
CA TYR A 170 -9.46 -0.91 -25.15
C TYR A 170 -10.79 -0.40 -25.71
N THR A 171 -11.04 0.89 -25.54
CA THR A 171 -12.27 1.57 -25.99
C THR A 171 -11.99 3.03 -26.38
N GLY A 172 -13.03 3.79 -26.68
CA GLY A 172 -12.91 5.13 -27.24
C GLY A 172 -13.18 5.18 -28.74
N ASP A 173 -13.34 6.39 -29.28
CA ASP A 173 -13.64 6.57 -30.71
C ASP A 173 -12.43 6.26 -31.61
N ARG A 174 -11.23 6.31 -31.02
CA ARG A 174 -9.93 6.04 -31.64
C ARG A 174 -9.22 4.85 -30.99
N ASN A 175 -9.89 4.11 -30.12
CA ASN A 175 -9.30 3.06 -29.29
C ASN A 175 -8.19 3.60 -28.35
N GLU A 176 -8.39 4.81 -27.84
CA GLU A 176 -7.43 5.62 -27.08
C GLU A 176 -7.55 5.48 -25.56
N ILE A 177 -8.44 4.64 -25.06
CA ILE A 177 -8.68 4.43 -23.63
C ILE A 177 -8.32 2.97 -23.32
N ALA A 178 -7.46 2.76 -22.32
CA ALA A 178 -7.18 1.45 -21.76
C ALA A 178 -7.73 1.37 -20.33
N ILE A 179 -8.50 0.33 -20.04
CA ILE A 179 -9.07 0.06 -18.71
C ILE A 179 -8.59 -1.32 -18.29
N GLU A 180 -7.94 -1.44 -17.14
CA GLU A 180 -7.66 -2.72 -16.49
C GLU A 180 -7.56 -2.53 -14.98
N HIS A 181 -7.94 -3.55 -14.22
CA HIS A 181 -8.01 -3.44 -12.77
C HIS A 181 -6.67 -3.05 -12.11
N GLY A 182 -5.53 -3.53 -12.63
CA GLY A 182 -4.18 -3.11 -12.21
C GLY A 182 -3.41 -4.14 -11.38
N HIS A 183 -4.08 -5.18 -10.87
CA HIS A 183 -3.48 -6.28 -10.10
C HIS A 183 -2.42 -7.08 -10.86
N ARG A 184 -2.33 -6.93 -12.20
CA ARG A 184 -1.31 -7.56 -13.07
C ARG A 184 0.13 -7.32 -12.58
N TYR A 185 0.38 -6.17 -11.96
CA TYR A 185 1.71 -5.71 -11.57
C TYR A 185 2.03 -5.91 -10.08
N ASP A 186 1.06 -6.39 -9.30
CA ASP A 186 1.24 -6.63 -7.87
C ASP A 186 1.64 -8.09 -7.61
N VAL A 187 2.78 -8.28 -6.93
CA VAL A 187 3.28 -9.61 -6.54
C VAL A 187 2.27 -10.36 -5.68
N PHE A 188 1.50 -9.66 -4.85
CA PHE A 188 0.52 -10.30 -3.96
C PHE A 188 -0.80 -10.60 -4.66
N SER A 189 -1.13 -9.91 -5.76
CA SER A 189 -2.47 -9.98 -6.37
C SER A 189 -2.53 -10.47 -7.82
N ALA A 190 -1.42 -10.47 -8.56
CA ALA A 190 -1.42 -10.98 -9.93
C ALA A 190 -1.74 -12.49 -9.96
N PRO A 191 -2.33 -13.05 -11.01
CA PRO A 191 -2.46 -14.51 -11.14
C PRO A 191 -1.10 -15.23 -11.01
N ASP A 192 -1.04 -16.33 -10.26
CA ASP A 192 0.17 -17.13 -10.06
C ASP A 192 -0.05 -18.62 -10.38
N THR A 193 0.37 -19.01 -11.59
CA THR A 193 0.30 -20.39 -12.11
C THR A 193 1.60 -21.16 -12.04
N VAL A 194 2.62 -20.59 -11.40
CA VAL A 194 3.98 -21.12 -11.47
C VAL A 194 4.48 -21.50 -10.09
N THR A 195 4.34 -20.64 -9.09
CA THR A 195 5.08 -20.79 -7.82
C THR A 195 4.64 -22.02 -7.02
N ASN A 196 3.36 -22.38 -7.06
CA ASN A 196 2.82 -23.56 -6.37
C ASN A 196 2.59 -24.77 -7.30
N ALA A 197 2.97 -24.68 -8.58
CA ALA A 197 2.64 -25.72 -9.54
C ALA A 197 3.29 -27.08 -9.22
N GLU A 198 4.54 -27.06 -8.77
CA GLU A 198 5.24 -28.28 -8.33
C GLU A 198 4.62 -28.87 -7.06
N LEU A 199 4.30 -28.01 -6.09
CA LEU A 199 3.65 -28.40 -4.83
C LEU A 199 2.32 -29.12 -5.09
N CYS A 200 1.48 -28.55 -5.96
CA CYS A 200 0.15 -29.07 -6.25
C CYS A 200 0.15 -30.14 -7.36
N GLY A 201 1.28 -30.34 -8.06
CA GLY A 201 1.42 -31.29 -9.17
C GLY A 201 0.60 -30.92 -10.41
N ASN A 202 0.22 -29.65 -10.57
CA ASN A 202 -0.59 -29.13 -11.69
C ASN A 202 -0.33 -27.64 -11.91
N ASN A 203 -0.73 -27.10 -13.07
CA ASN A 203 -0.57 -25.67 -13.40
C ASN A 203 -1.87 -24.87 -13.24
N ASP A 204 -2.85 -25.40 -12.48
CA ASP A 204 -4.15 -24.78 -12.27
C ASP A 204 -4.19 -23.85 -11.05
N THR A 205 -3.12 -23.86 -10.22
CA THR A 205 -2.88 -22.87 -9.16
C THR A 205 -2.98 -21.49 -9.79
N ILE A 206 -3.90 -20.63 -9.35
CA ILE A 206 -3.94 -19.24 -9.85
C ILE A 206 -3.94 -18.22 -8.73
N LEU A 207 -4.34 -18.64 -7.53
CA LEU A 207 -4.48 -17.80 -6.37
C LEU A 207 -3.09 -17.39 -5.84
N PRO A 208 -2.77 -16.08 -5.82
CA PRO A 208 -1.52 -15.59 -5.31
C PRO A 208 -1.55 -15.46 -3.78
N ALA A 209 -0.41 -15.05 -3.23
CA ALA A 209 -0.21 -14.79 -1.81
C ALA A 209 -1.31 -13.93 -1.15
N GLY A 210 -1.80 -12.92 -1.86
CA GLY A 210 -2.84 -12.00 -1.41
C GLY A 210 -4.14 -12.71 -1.05
N TYR A 211 -4.51 -13.79 -1.74
CA TYR A 211 -5.72 -14.57 -1.41
C TYR A 211 -5.67 -15.12 0.04
N PHE A 212 -4.54 -15.72 0.42
CA PHE A 212 -4.35 -16.32 1.74
C PHE A 212 -4.34 -15.25 2.83
N TYR A 213 -3.61 -14.17 2.58
CA TYR A 213 -3.58 -13.02 3.49
C TYR A 213 -4.94 -12.35 3.63
N ALA A 214 -5.71 -12.16 2.56
CA ALA A 214 -7.03 -11.54 2.59
C ALA A 214 -8.02 -12.34 3.46
N ARG A 215 -7.98 -13.67 3.40
CA ARG A 215 -8.79 -14.52 4.31
C ARG A 215 -8.39 -14.37 5.78
N TYR A 216 -7.09 -14.25 6.04
CA TYR A 216 -6.57 -13.99 7.38
C TYR A 216 -7.03 -12.61 7.90
N ALA A 217 -6.96 -11.59 7.04
CA ALA A 217 -7.41 -10.23 7.31
C ALA A 217 -8.92 -10.16 7.58
N ALA A 218 -9.74 -10.79 6.73
CA ALA A 218 -11.19 -10.86 6.88
C ALA A 218 -11.58 -11.50 8.22
N THR A 219 -10.87 -12.57 8.60
CA THR A 219 -11.06 -13.21 9.91
C THR A 219 -10.79 -12.23 11.05
N TRP A 220 -9.63 -11.57 11.05
CA TRP A 220 -9.27 -10.58 12.07
C TRP A 220 -10.31 -9.45 12.18
N VAL A 221 -10.81 -8.94 11.05
CA VAL A 221 -11.87 -7.91 11.04
C VAL A 221 -13.17 -8.45 11.67
N LEU A 222 -13.61 -9.65 11.28
CA LEU A 222 -14.87 -10.25 11.74
C LEU A 222 -14.84 -10.66 13.21
N GLU A 223 -13.67 -10.98 13.74
CA GLU A 223 -13.44 -11.25 15.16
C GLU A 223 -13.34 -9.98 16.02
N GLY A 224 -13.47 -8.80 15.41
CA GLY A 224 -13.42 -7.52 16.14
C GLY A 224 -12.01 -7.00 16.38
N ARG A 225 -11.07 -7.35 15.48
CA ARG A 225 -9.67 -6.89 15.49
C ARG A 225 -8.93 -7.23 16.79
N PRO A 226 -8.89 -8.51 17.21
CA PRO A 226 -8.18 -8.90 18.42
C PRO A 226 -6.68 -8.58 18.31
N LYS A 227 -6.04 -8.41 19.47
CA LYS A 227 -4.59 -8.29 19.60
C LYS A 227 -4.06 -9.58 20.21
N VAL A 228 -3.58 -10.48 19.38
CA VAL A 228 -3.08 -11.80 19.79
C VAL A 228 -1.56 -11.80 19.63
N GLU A 229 -0.85 -12.22 20.68
CA GLU A 229 0.61 -12.31 20.65
C GLU A 229 1.03 -13.50 19.80
N ASN A 230 1.70 -13.22 18.67
CA ASN A 230 2.05 -14.21 17.66
C ASN A 230 3.57 -14.30 17.52
N ASN A 231 4.13 -15.48 17.75
CA ASN A 231 5.56 -15.75 17.61
C ASN A 231 5.90 -16.09 16.14
N LEU A 232 5.97 -15.07 15.29
CA LEU A 232 6.35 -15.23 13.89
C LEU A 232 7.85 -15.49 13.74
N PRO A 233 8.28 -16.29 12.74
CA PRO A 233 9.67 -16.44 12.38
C PRO A 233 10.34 -15.08 12.10
N VAL A 234 11.51 -14.85 12.68
CA VAL A 234 12.28 -13.62 12.47
C VAL A 234 13.46 -13.90 11.54
N VAL A 235 13.56 -13.14 10.46
CA VAL A 235 14.76 -13.11 9.62
C VAL A 235 15.69 -12.04 10.17
N THR A 236 16.81 -12.46 10.77
CA THR A 236 17.79 -11.55 11.39
C THR A 236 18.89 -11.12 10.43
N ASN A 237 19.21 -11.96 9.44
CA ASN A 237 20.27 -11.68 8.48
C ASN A 237 19.67 -10.99 7.26
N VAL A 238 19.91 -9.70 7.13
CA VAL A 238 19.53 -8.93 5.94
C VAL A 238 20.51 -9.27 4.81
N PRO A 239 20.05 -9.80 3.67
CA PRO A 239 20.93 -10.06 2.53
C PRO A 239 21.52 -8.76 1.96
N ASP A 240 22.70 -8.85 1.36
CA ASP A 240 23.30 -7.72 0.65
C ASP A 240 22.38 -7.29 -0.52
N LYS A 241 22.23 -5.99 -0.75
CA LYS A 241 21.35 -5.46 -1.81
C LYS A 241 21.78 -5.91 -3.21
N SER A 242 23.04 -6.27 -3.40
CA SER A 242 23.55 -6.84 -4.65
C SER A 242 23.10 -8.29 -4.89
N ASP A 243 22.72 -9.03 -3.84
CA ASP A 243 22.02 -10.32 -3.95
C ASP A 243 20.53 -10.06 -4.16
N THR A 244 20.17 -9.66 -5.39
CA THR A 244 18.79 -9.29 -5.74
C THR A 244 17.79 -10.44 -5.52
N ASP A 245 18.25 -11.70 -5.52
CA ASP A 245 17.41 -12.86 -5.24
C ASP A 245 17.02 -12.89 -3.76
N GLN A 246 17.99 -12.98 -2.85
CA GLN A 246 17.67 -13.09 -1.42
C GLN A 246 17.21 -11.76 -0.83
N TYR A 247 17.72 -10.62 -1.31
CA TYR A 247 17.21 -9.31 -0.91
C TYR A 247 15.75 -9.10 -1.33
N GLY A 248 15.35 -9.57 -2.52
CA GLY A 248 13.96 -9.62 -2.94
C GLY A 248 13.08 -10.44 -1.99
N ALA A 249 13.53 -11.65 -1.63
CA ALA A 249 12.85 -12.50 -0.64
C ALA A 249 12.75 -11.84 0.75
N PHE A 250 13.78 -11.10 1.17
CA PHE A 250 13.78 -10.32 2.41
C PHE A 250 12.77 -9.16 2.36
N MET A 251 12.62 -8.48 1.21
CA MET A 251 11.62 -7.43 1.05
C MET A 251 10.20 -7.99 1.10
N TYR A 252 9.96 -9.13 0.43
CA TYR A 252 8.70 -9.86 0.52
C TYR A 252 8.36 -10.28 1.96
N TYR A 253 9.34 -10.83 2.68
CA TYR A 253 9.24 -11.09 4.13
C TYR A 253 8.89 -9.81 4.91
N SER A 254 9.55 -8.69 4.62
CA SER A 254 9.37 -7.45 5.37
C SER A 254 7.96 -6.87 5.21
N VAL A 255 7.39 -6.94 4.01
CA VAL A 255 5.98 -6.57 3.76
C VAL A 255 5.05 -7.47 4.58
N LEU A 256 5.19 -8.79 4.46
CA LEU A 256 4.35 -9.72 5.21
C LEU A 256 4.51 -9.59 6.72
N LYS A 257 5.72 -9.35 7.22
CA LYS A 257 5.97 -9.06 8.64
C LYS A 257 5.21 -7.83 9.11
N SER A 258 5.27 -6.73 8.34
CA SER A 258 4.56 -5.48 8.66
C SER A 258 3.05 -5.67 8.72
N VAL A 259 2.52 -6.47 7.80
CA VAL A 259 1.10 -6.83 7.74
C VAL A 259 0.69 -7.75 8.90
N SER A 260 1.46 -8.81 9.15
CA SER A 260 1.20 -9.79 10.21
C SER A 260 1.31 -9.20 11.62
N ALA A 261 2.11 -8.13 11.79
CA ALA A 261 2.19 -7.39 13.05
C ALA A 261 0.90 -6.60 13.36
N ARG A 262 0.09 -6.30 12.33
CA ARG A 262 -1.17 -5.55 12.46
C ARG A 262 -2.38 -6.48 12.59
N MET A 263 -2.39 -7.58 11.82
CA MET A 263 -3.53 -8.49 11.74
C MET A 263 -3.25 -9.77 12.52
N THR A 264 -3.89 -9.90 13.68
CA THR A 264 -3.66 -10.98 14.64
C THR A 264 -4.97 -11.64 15.05
N PRO A 265 -5.63 -12.42 14.16
CA PRO A 265 -6.84 -13.16 14.49
C PRO A 265 -6.57 -14.23 15.58
N ASN A 266 -7.63 -14.83 16.12
CA ASN A 266 -7.55 -15.75 17.26
C ASN A 266 -6.95 -17.12 16.91
N GLU A 267 -6.96 -17.50 15.63
CA GLU A 267 -6.41 -18.78 15.18
C GLU A 267 -4.89 -18.83 15.36
N SER A 268 -4.39 -20.02 15.72
CA SER A 268 -2.97 -20.23 15.94
C SER A 268 -2.20 -20.26 14.62
N LEU A 269 -0.95 -19.80 14.63
CA LEU A 269 -0.09 -19.79 13.44
C LEU A 269 0.18 -21.19 12.86
N ASP A 270 0.14 -22.23 13.70
CA ASP A 270 0.34 -23.64 13.34
C ASP A 270 -0.97 -24.41 13.06
N GLU A 271 -2.12 -23.75 13.18
CA GLU A 271 -3.41 -24.31 12.80
C GLU A 271 -3.57 -24.28 11.28
N LYS A 272 -4.09 -25.37 10.70
CA LYS A 272 -4.40 -25.47 9.27
C LYS A 272 -5.69 -24.69 8.96
N ILE A 273 -5.56 -23.37 8.92
CA ILE A 273 -6.66 -22.42 8.71
C ILE A 273 -7.05 -22.25 7.24
N PHE A 274 -6.15 -22.55 6.30
CA PHE A 274 -6.42 -22.42 4.87
C PHE A 274 -6.81 -23.76 4.27
N ASP A 275 -8.08 -24.15 4.42
CA ASP A 275 -8.64 -25.38 3.83
C ASP A 275 -8.99 -25.17 2.34
N MET A 276 -8.15 -25.67 1.43
CA MET A 276 -8.17 -25.32 0.00
C MET A 276 -8.44 -26.53 -0.89
N HIS A 277 -9.55 -26.49 -1.63
CA HIS A 277 -9.98 -27.54 -2.57
C HIS A 277 -10.43 -26.98 -3.94
N MET A 278 -9.80 -25.89 -4.37
CA MET A 278 -10.13 -25.18 -5.60
C MET A 278 -8.88 -24.62 -6.25
N ALA A 279 -9.01 -24.19 -7.51
CA ALA A 279 -7.94 -23.52 -8.25
C ALA A 279 -6.60 -24.30 -8.18
N GLY A 280 -6.62 -25.61 -8.39
CA GLY A 280 -5.43 -26.48 -8.37
C GLY A 280 -4.94 -26.90 -6.98
N PHE A 281 -5.43 -26.31 -5.89
CA PHE A 281 -5.11 -26.70 -4.51
C PHE A 281 -6.06 -27.82 -4.03
N ASP A 282 -5.54 -28.77 -3.25
CA ASP A 282 -6.30 -29.90 -2.67
C ASP A 282 -5.72 -30.34 -1.30
N ASP A 283 -5.34 -29.38 -0.45
CA ASP A 283 -4.81 -29.61 0.90
C ASP A 283 -5.15 -28.41 1.80
N ALA A 284 -4.87 -28.55 3.10
CA ALA A 284 -5.03 -27.51 4.09
C ALA A 284 -3.66 -27.02 4.61
N TYR A 285 -3.49 -25.70 4.68
CA TYR A 285 -2.23 -25.03 5.01
C TYR A 285 -2.35 -24.16 6.26
N THR A 286 -1.22 -23.97 6.93
CA THR A 286 -1.08 -23.06 8.07
C THR A 286 -0.69 -21.65 7.64
N TYR A 287 -0.75 -20.68 8.55
CA TYR A 287 -0.19 -19.35 8.27
C TYR A 287 1.33 -19.40 8.05
N LEU A 288 2.03 -20.29 8.77
CA LEU A 288 3.48 -20.47 8.65
C LEU A 288 3.92 -21.14 7.35
N ASP A 289 3.05 -21.93 6.71
CA ASP A 289 3.33 -22.53 5.40
C ASP A 289 3.52 -21.47 4.30
N PHE A 290 2.84 -20.34 4.47
CA PHE A 290 2.83 -19.16 3.61
C PHE A 290 3.89 -18.11 4.00
N TYR A 291 4.17 -17.96 5.30
CA TYR A 291 5.01 -16.88 5.81
C TYR A 291 6.53 -17.14 5.57
N PRO A 292 7.25 -16.21 4.91
CA PRO A 292 8.69 -16.37 4.66
C PRO A 292 9.53 -16.45 5.94
N ALA A 293 10.49 -17.35 5.96
CA ALA A 293 11.43 -17.53 7.07
C ALA A 293 12.82 -17.90 6.56
N GLN A 294 13.83 -17.79 7.44
CA GLN A 294 15.15 -18.33 7.15
C GLN A 294 15.10 -19.86 7.24
N GLN A 295 15.39 -20.51 6.11
CA GLN A 295 15.39 -21.96 5.95
C GLN A 295 16.71 -22.56 6.45
N ALA A 296 16.73 -23.88 6.65
CA ALA A 296 17.92 -24.59 7.18
C ALA A 296 19.18 -24.45 6.32
N ASN A 297 19.03 -24.14 5.03
CA ASN A 297 20.12 -23.87 4.10
C ASN A 297 20.59 -22.39 4.11
N GLY A 298 20.02 -21.55 4.97
CA GLY A 298 20.35 -20.13 5.12
C GLY A 298 19.53 -19.19 4.22
N MET A 299 18.78 -19.71 3.25
CA MET A 299 17.96 -18.91 2.33
C MET A 299 16.67 -18.41 3.00
N ILE A 300 16.18 -17.26 2.55
CA ILE A 300 14.85 -16.74 2.89
C ILE A 300 13.85 -17.28 1.87
N SER A 301 12.84 -18.00 2.36
CA SER A 301 11.72 -18.49 1.56
C SER A 301 10.56 -18.84 2.49
N ALA A 302 9.34 -18.83 1.98
CA ALA A 302 8.25 -19.54 2.64
C ALA A 302 8.53 -21.06 2.60
N PRO A 303 8.13 -21.82 3.64
CA PRO A 303 8.52 -23.23 3.77
C PRO A 303 7.69 -24.18 2.90
N VAL A 304 6.45 -23.84 2.52
CA VAL A 304 5.57 -24.74 1.75
C VAL A 304 4.90 -24.01 0.58
N LEU A 305 4.09 -22.99 0.85
CA LEU A 305 3.42 -22.20 -0.18
C LEU A 305 4.36 -21.10 -0.68
N PHE A 306 4.31 -20.81 -1.98
CA PHE A 306 5.06 -19.71 -2.62
C PHE A 306 6.58 -19.77 -2.41
N GLN A 307 7.15 -20.97 -2.42
CA GLN A 307 8.59 -21.16 -2.24
C GLN A 307 9.40 -20.37 -3.28
N ASN A 308 10.35 -19.58 -2.81
CA ASN A 308 11.22 -18.73 -3.65
C ASN A 308 10.45 -17.89 -4.69
N ILE A 309 9.31 -17.31 -4.30
CA ILE A 309 8.42 -16.53 -5.19
C ILE A 309 9.13 -15.48 -6.05
N GLN A 310 10.23 -14.90 -5.58
CA GLN A 310 11.01 -13.93 -6.36
C GLN A 310 11.57 -14.50 -7.66
N ARG A 311 11.82 -15.82 -7.71
CA ARG A 311 12.43 -16.50 -8.86
C ARG A 311 11.45 -16.82 -9.97
N THR A 312 10.15 -16.81 -9.68
CA THR A 312 9.08 -17.12 -10.64
C THR A 312 8.50 -15.86 -11.28
N TRP A 313 8.86 -14.67 -10.81
CA TRP A 313 8.27 -13.40 -11.25
C TRP A 313 8.41 -13.15 -12.75
N ASP A 314 9.58 -13.40 -13.33
CA ASP A 314 9.80 -13.22 -14.78
C ASP A 314 8.90 -14.14 -15.64
N GLU A 315 8.62 -15.36 -15.16
CA GLU A 315 7.74 -16.30 -15.85
C GLU A 315 6.27 -15.89 -15.66
N ARG A 316 5.90 -15.51 -14.44
CA ARG A 316 4.58 -15.00 -14.09
C ARG A 316 4.21 -13.76 -14.91
N GLN A 317 5.12 -12.79 -15.05
CA GLN A 317 4.92 -11.61 -15.89
C GLN A 317 4.67 -11.96 -17.37
N LYS A 318 5.37 -12.96 -17.92
CA LYS A 318 5.16 -13.41 -19.31
C LYS A 318 3.79 -14.06 -19.49
N ILE A 319 3.39 -14.95 -18.57
CA ILE A 319 2.08 -15.59 -18.59
C ILE A 319 0.97 -14.55 -18.46
N ASN A 320 1.18 -13.57 -17.58
CA ASN A 320 0.28 -12.46 -17.33
C ASN A 320 0.41 -11.32 -18.37
N GLN A 321 1.17 -11.50 -19.44
CA GLN A 321 1.27 -10.56 -20.56
C GLN A 321 1.66 -9.12 -20.16
N VAL A 322 2.52 -8.97 -19.14
CA VAL A 322 3.14 -7.68 -18.83
C VAL A 322 3.98 -7.24 -20.03
N LYS A 323 3.72 -6.04 -20.57
CA LYS A 323 4.33 -5.58 -21.83
C LYS A 323 5.78 -5.17 -21.64
N ILE A 324 6.05 -4.40 -20.58
CA ILE A 324 7.37 -3.98 -20.15
C ILE A 324 7.64 -4.61 -18.78
N PRO A 325 8.38 -5.73 -18.72
CA PRO A 325 8.64 -6.40 -17.44
C PRO A 325 9.42 -5.52 -16.46
N ASN A 326 9.12 -5.66 -15.18
CA ASN A 326 9.83 -5.03 -14.07
C ASN A 326 10.54 -6.08 -13.19
N SER A 327 11.36 -5.62 -12.24
CA SER A 327 12.03 -6.51 -11.29
C SER A 327 11.11 -6.93 -10.15
N PHE A 328 11.34 -8.10 -9.55
CA PHE A 328 10.59 -8.51 -8.35
C PHE A 328 10.75 -7.52 -7.21
N LEU A 329 11.94 -6.93 -7.05
CA LEU A 329 12.22 -5.95 -6.01
C LEU A 329 11.37 -4.67 -6.17
N GLU A 330 11.22 -4.20 -7.41
CA GLU A 330 10.35 -3.09 -7.75
C GLU A 330 8.88 -3.42 -7.45
N ALA A 331 8.41 -4.59 -7.92
CA ALA A 331 7.03 -4.99 -7.77
C ALA A 331 6.62 -5.27 -6.31
N VAL A 332 7.50 -5.88 -5.51
CA VAL A 332 7.24 -6.16 -4.09
C VAL A 332 7.29 -4.89 -3.24
N ALA A 333 8.16 -3.93 -3.56
CA ALA A 333 8.19 -2.64 -2.89
C ALA A 333 6.97 -1.79 -3.28
N GLY A 334 6.50 -1.91 -4.53
CA GLY A 334 5.38 -1.16 -5.07
C GLY A 334 3.99 -1.59 -4.56
N THR A 335 3.85 -2.79 -3.98
CA THR A 335 2.55 -3.31 -3.50
C THR A 335 1.89 -2.43 -2.43
N VAL A 336 2.67 -1.66 -1.68
CA VAL A 336 2.19 -0.74 -0.63
C VAL A 336 2.24 0.73 -1.04
N ASP A 337 2.52 1.02 -2.31
CA ASP A 337 2.69 2.37 -2.86
C ASP A 337 1.73 2.59 -4.02
N TRP A 338 0.70 3.41 -3.83
CA TRP A 338 -0.30 3.68 -4.88
C TRP A 338 0.32 4.35 -6.11
N GLU A 339 1.41 5.13 -5.94
CA GLU A 339 2.13 5.76 -7.05
C GLU A 339 2.82 4.73 -7.94
N TYR A 340 3.18 3.56 -7.41
CA TYR A 340 3.72 2.45 -8.22
C TYR A 340 2.76 2.06 -9.34
N PHE A 341 1.46 2.01 -9.07
CA PHE A 341 0.45 1.67 -10.07
C PHE A 341 0.32 2.76 -11.14
N PHE A 342 0.44 4.04 -10.76
CA PHE A 342 0.56 5.12 -11.75
C PHE A 342 1.82 4.99 -12.61
N ARG A 343 2.98 4.65 -12.01
CA ARG A 343 4.22 4.38 -12.76
C ARG A 343 4.04 3.22 -13.73
N GLN A 344 3.33 2.15 -13.34
CA GLN A 344 2.97 1.07 -14.25
C GLN A 344 2.03 1.53 -15.37
N ALA A 345 0.98 2.30 -15.08
CA ALA A 345 0.10 2.88 -16.10
C ALA A 345 0.90 3.72 -17.14
N LYS A 346 1.89 4.50 -16.68
CA LYS A 346 2.79 5.24 -17.55
C LYS A 346 3.61 4.32 -18.45
N VAL A 347 4.38 3.41 -17.86
CA VAL A 347 5.34 2.57 -18.60
C VAL A 347 4.64 1.58 -19.53
N GLN A 348 3.48 1.03 -19.13
CA GLN A 348 2.79 0.01 -19.89
C GLN A 348 1.92 0.60 -21.01
N TYR A 349 1.43 1.85 -20.87
CA TYR A 349 0.47 2.47 -21.79
C TYR A 349 0.82 3.90 -22.20
N LEU A 350 0.87 4.85 -21.25
CA LEU A 350 0.88 6.28 -21.59
C LEU A 350 2.19 6.72 -22.26
N GLU A 351 3.31 6.12 -21.90
CA GLU A 351 4.65 6.40 -22.43
C GLU A 351 5.19 5.26 -23.29
N ASN A 352 4.44 4.15 -23.41
CA ASN A 352 4.83 3.01 -24.24
C ASN A 352 4.69 3.35 -25.73
N PRO A 353 5.78 3.35 -26.52
CA PRO A 353 5.72 3.70 -27.94
C PRO A 353 4.96 2.69 -28.81
N ASN A 354 4.68 1.49 -28.27
CA ASN A 354 3.85 0.47 -28.94
C ASN A 354 2.35 0.63 -28.65
N GLU A 355 1.99 1.60 -27.83
CA GLU A 355 0.61 1.88 -27.43
C GLU A 355 0.14 3.22 -28.00
N ASN A 356 -1.17 3.32 -28.23
CA ASN A 356 -1.83 4.55 -28.66
C ASN A 356 -2.94 4.88 -27.68
N VAL A 357 -2.55 5.14 -26.44
CA VAL A 357 -3.45 5.38 -25.30
C VAL A 357 -3.28 6.81 -24.80
N ASP A 358 -4.41 7.50 -24.67
CA ASP A 358 -4.57 8.84 -24.11
C ASP A 358 -5.09 8.79 -22.66
N VAL A 359 -5.86 7.76 -22.29
CA VAL A 359 -6.44 7.60 -20.94
C VAL A 359 -6.20 6.18 -20.44
N VAL A 360 -5.65 6.04 -19.24
CA VAL A 360 -5.61 4.78 -18.49
C VAL A 360 -6.51 4.88 -17.26
N VAL A 361 -7.34 3.88 -17.05
CA VAL A 361 -8.15 3.73 -15.82
C VAL A 361 -7.78 2.42 -15.15
N PHE A 362 -7.36 2.49 -13.88
CA PHE A 362 -7.13 1.35 -12.99
C PHE A 362 -8.13 1.35 -11.83
N GLY A 363 -8.27 0.20 -11.17
CA GLY A 363 -8.90 0.02 -9.86
C GLY A 363 -7.88 -0.48 -8.83
N HIS A 364 -8.23 -1.50 -8.06
CA HIS A 364 -7.34 -2.37 -7.26
C HIS A 364 -6.74 -1.75 -5.99
N THR A 365 -6.36 -0.48 -6.01
CA THR A 365 -5.75 0.15 -4.82
C THR A 365 -6.79 0.62 -3.81
N HIS A 366 -8.07 0.66 -4.19
CA HIS A 366 -9.17 1.30 -3.46
C HIS A 366 -8.98 2.81 -3.18
N VAL A 367 -7.86 3.41 -3.58
CA VAL A 367 -7.54 4.83 -3.34
C VAL A 367 -7.78 5.62 -4.63
N PRO A 368 -8.78 6.53 -4.67
CA PRO A 368 -9.06 7.30 -5.86
C PRO A 368 -7.89 8.21 -6.21
N SER A 369 -7.57 8.29 -7.50
CA SER A 369 -6.49 9.14 -8.01
C SER A 369 -6.89 9.73 -9.36
N TYR A 370 -6.54 11.00 -9.58
CA TYR A 370 -6.77 11.67 -10.86
C TYR A 370 -5.51 12.43 -11.29
N CYS A 371 -4.83 11.97 -12.34
CA CYS A 371 -3.64 12.62 -12.85
C CYS A 371 -3.88 13.09 -14.30
N ALA A 372 -3.99 14.41 -14.49
CA ALA A 372 -4.00 15.02 -15.82
C ALA A 372 -2.59 15.47 -16.20
N MET A 373 -2.03 14.89 -17.25
CA MET A 373 -0.66 15.14 -17.70
C MET A 373 -0.60 16.33 -18.68
N ASP A 374 0.54 17.03 -18.73
CA ASP A 374 0.77 18.19 -19.60
C ASP A 374 0.60 17.92 -21.11
N ASN A 375 0.78 16.65 -21.52
CA ASN A 375 0.60 16.21 -22.90
C ASN A 375 -0.87 15.88 -23.25
N GLY A 376 -1.82 16.15 -22.35
CA GLY A 376 -3.25 15.90 -22.54
C GLY A 376 -3.68 14.46 -22.27
N LYS A 377 -2.82 13.65 -21.65
CA LYS A 377 -3.13 12.28 -21.23
C LYS A 377 -3.64 12.23 -19.79
N TYR A 378 -4.33 11.15 -19.44
CA TYR A 378 -4.94 10.96 -18.13
C TYR A 378 -4.61 9.59 -17.55
N TYR A 379 -4.31 9.56 -16.25
CA TYR A 379 -4.41 8.36 -15.41
C TYR A 379 -5.50 8.58 -14.37
N ILE A 380 -6.28 7.53 -14.11
CA ILE A 380 -7.36 7.55 -13.13
C ILE A 380 -7.30 6.25 -12.34
N ASN A 381 -7.42 6.35 -11.02
CA ASN A 381 -7.84 5.24 -10.18
C ASN A 381 -9.24 5.52 -9.64
N GLU A 382 -10.16 4.55 -9.80
CA GLU A 382 -11.57 4.76 -9.46
C GLU A 382 -11.89 4.63 -7.97
N GLY A 383 -10.93 4.23 -7.14
CA GLY A 383 -11.15 4.01 -5.74
C GLY A 383 -12.02 2.77 -5.51
N THR A 384 -13.12 2.91 -4.75
CA THR A 384 -13.91 1.75 -4.33
C THR A 384 -15.39 2.06 -4.05
N TRP A 385 -16.21 1.01 -3.99
CA TRP A 385 -17.61 1.05 -3.56
C TRP A 385 -17.86 0.40 -2.20
N ILE A 386 -16.86 -0.21 -1.55
CA ILE A 386 -17.01 -0.86 -0.25
C ILE A 386 -17.55 0.07 0.84
N ASP A 387 -18.18 -0.49 1.85
CA ASP A 387 -18.86 0.25 2.91
C ASP A 387 -17.90 1.12 3.74
N HIS A 388 -16.68 0.64 3.98
CA HIS A 388 -15.63 1.34 4.72
C HIS A 388 -14.28 1.11 4.06
N ASN A 389 -13.63 2.19 3.62
CA ASN A 389 -12.27 2.16 3.14
C ASN A 389 -11.34 2.48 4.33
N ALA A 390 -10.31 1.67 4.58
CA ALA A 390 -9.37 1.90 5.67
C ALA A 390 -8.32 2.96 5.32
N ASP A 391 -7.86 2.98 4.06
CA ASP A 391 -6.78 3.83 3.56
C ASP A 391 -7.28 5.21 3.11
N TYR A 392 -8.56 5.33 2.77
CA TYR A 392 -9.20 6.62 2.51
C TYR A 392 -10.68 6.61 2.95
N PRO A 393 -10.96 6.78 4.26
CA PRO A 393 -12.29 6.53 4.84
C PRO A 393 -13.47 7.28 4.22
N GLU A 394 -13.22 8.44 3.63
CA GLU A 394 -14.24 9.26 2.98
C GLU A 394 -14.46 8.89 1.50
N ALA A 395 -13.58 8.09 0.88
CA ALA A 395 -13.60 7.75 -0.54
C ALA A 395 -14.27 6.40 -0.79
N THR A 396 -15.58 6.45 -0.93
CA THR A 396 -16.36 5.33 -1.45
C THR A 396 -17.46 5.84 -2.37
N ARG A 397 -17.98 4.95 -3.22
CA ARG A 397 -18.98 5.20 -4.27
C ARG A 397 -18.44 6.11 -5.34
N ILE A 398 -17.19 5.88 -5.72
CA ILE A 398 -16.46 6.67 -6.70
C ILE A 398 -16.56 5.99 -8.07
N PHE A 399 -16.57 6.80 -9.13
CA PHE A 399 -16.69 6.32 -10.50
C PHE A 399 -16.04 7.32 -11.46
N ALA A 400 -15.36 6.84 -12.50
CA ALA A 400 -14.84 7.69 -13.56
C ALA A 400 -15.91 7.96 -14.63
N VAL A 401 -15.81 9.12 -15.27
CA VAL A 401 -16.55 9.44 -16.50
C VAL A 401 -15.59 9.92 -17.57
N ILE A 402 -15.45 9.14 -18.63
CA ILE A 402 -14.63 9.49 -19.80
C ILE A 402 -15.54 9.97 -20.92
N THR A 403 -15.32 11.18 -21.42
CA THR A 403 -16.04 11.72 -22.58
C THR A 403 -15.16 11.60 -23.81
N THR A 404 -15.67 10.96 -24.86
CA THR A 404 -14.92 10.71 -26.10
C THR A 404 -15.29 11.68 -27.21
N GLY A 405 -14.42 11.84 -28.20
CA GLY A 405 -14.65 12.69 -29.36
C GLY A 405 -13.37 13.04 -30.10
N GLU A 406 -13.30 14.25 -30.67
CA GLU A 406 -12.04 14.77 -31.24
C GLU A 406 -10.95 14.92 -30.17
N GLN A 407 -11.34 15.20 -28.93
CA GLN A 407 -10.49 15.16 -27.75
C GLN A 407 -11.18 14.30 -26.69
N THR A 408 -10.38 13.53 -25.95
CA THR A 408 -10.88 12.67 -24.89
C THR A 408 -10.61 13.38 -23.57
N THR A 409 -11.63 13.51 -22.72
CA THR A 409 -11.51 14.11 -21.39
C THR A 409 -11.99 13.15 -20.33
N ALA A 410 -11.40 13.25 -19.15
CA ALA A 410 -11.71 12.41 -18.00
C ALA A 410 -12.20 13.26 -16.83
N GLY A 411 -13.11 12.71 -16.02
CA GLY A 411 -13.47 13.21 -14.70
C GLY A 411 -13.62 12.06 -13.70
N LEU A 412 -13.49 12.38 -12.41
CA LEU A 412 -13.66 11.44 -11.31
C LEU A 412 -14.69 12.00 -10.32
N TYR A 413 -15.67 11.18 -9.97
CA TYR A 413 -16.85 11.63 -9.26
C TYR A 413 -17.21 10.72 -8.09
N ARG A 414 -17.81 11.29 -7.05
CA ARG A 414 -18.42 10.57 -5.93
C ARG A 414 -19.93 10.60 -6.03
N TYR A 415 -20.57 9.45 -5.83
CA TYR A 415 -22.01 9.35 -5.63
C TYR A 415 -22.38 9.51 -4.16
N GLU A 416 -23.13 10.56 -3.87
CA GLU A 416 -23.52 10.94 -2.52
C GLU A 416 -24.77 10.20 -2.04
N GLU A 417 -24.94 10.04 -0.73
CA GLU A 417 -26.09 9.35 -0.14
C GLU A 417 -27.44 10.03 -0.46
N ASN A 418 -27.43 11.34 -0.75
CA ASN A 418 -28.61 12.08 -1.19
C ASN A 418 -28.91 11.92 -2.69
N GLY A 419 -28.06 11.17 -3.40
CA GLY A 419 -28.10 10.91 -4.84
C GLY A 419 -27.49 12.00 -5.73
N SER A 420 -26.84 13.02 -5.17
CA SER A 420 -26.05 13.97 -5.97
C SER A 420 -24.73 13.36 -6.42
N VAL A 421 -24.16 13.92 -7.48
CA VAL A 421 -22.83 13.58 -7.98
C VAL A 421 -21.89 14.75 -7.68
N THR A 422 -20.81 14.47 -6.98
CA THR A 422 -19.78 15.45 -6.63
C THR A 422 -18.55 15.20 -7.50
N ASP A 423 -18.05 16.23 -8.18
CA ASP A 423 -16.75 16.19 -8.85
C ASP A 423 -15.66 16.23 -7.78
N ILE A 424 -14.89 15.15 -7.69
CA ILE A 424 -13.79 15.00 -6.73
C ILE A 424 -12.44 15.05 -7.42
N ALA A 425 -12.41 15.25 -8.75
CA ALA A 425 -11.17 15.22 -9.51
C ALA A 425 -10.17 16.18 -8.88
N ALA A 426 -10.54 17.42 -8.53
CA ALA A 426 -9.61 18.37 -7.93
C ALA A 426 -9.11 17.99 -6.51
N SER A 427 -9.90 17.25 -5.71
CA SER A 427 -9.52 16.87 -4.34
C SER A 427 -8.67 15.60 -4.28
N VAL A 428 -8.72 14.79 -5.33
CA VAL A 428 -7.93 13.57 -5.51
C VAL A 428 -6.94 13.70 -6.67
N SER A 429 -6.91 14.88 -7.28
CA SER A 429 -5.80 15.33 -8.09
C SER A 429 -4.71 15.69 -7.10
N GLU A 430 -3.54 15.15 -7.31
CA GLU A 430 -2.34 15.90 -6.99
C GLU A 430 -2.52 17.29 -7.62
N GLU A 431 -2.43 18.37 -6.85
CA GLU A 431 -2.76 19.74 -7.30
C GLU A 431 -2.24 19.99 -8.72
N LYS A 432 -3.18 20.32 -9.63
CA LYS A 432 -2.93 20.51 -11.07
C LYS A 432 -1.65 21.32 -11.33
N GLY A 433 -0.76 20.75 -12.14
CA GLY A 433 0.15 21.48 -13.02
C GLY A 433 0.70 22.79 -12.46
N GLU A 434 1.49 22.72 -11.39
CA GLU A 434 2.69 23.54 -11.37
C GLU A 434 3.75 22.82 -12.23
N ALA A 435 4.61 23.61 -12.86
CA ALA A 435 5.59 23.19 -13.86
C ALA A 435 6.58 22.15 -13.31
N ALA A 436 6.20 20.88 -13.22
CA ALA A 436 6.67 20.04 -12.13
C ALA A 436 6.43 20.79 -10.79
N SER A 437 5.63 20.25 -9.86
CA SER A 437 6.05 20.37 -8.45
C SER A 437 7.49 19.90 -8.50
N PRO A 438 8.49 20.80 -8.35
CA PRO A 438 9.80 20.66 -8.99
C PRO A 438 10.15 19.22 -8.77
N GLU A 439 10.13 18.39 -9.85
CA GLU A 439 10.32 16.92 -9.76
C GLU A 439 11.22 16.79 -8.58
N ASN A 440 10.79 16.23 -7.41
CA ASN A 440 11.56 16.39 -6.15
C ASN A 440 13.00 16.42 -6.64
N PRO A 441 13.78 17.52 -6.54
CA PRO A 441 14.95 17.68 -7.44
C PRO A 441 15.95 16.52 -7.35
N PHE A 442 15.69 15.64 -6.38
CA PHE A 442 16.34 14.45 -5.94
C PHE A 442 15.55 13.13 -6.20
N ALA A 443 14.43 13.13 -6.92
CA ALA A 443 13.62 11.96 -7.32
C ALA A 443 14.37 11.07 -8.30
N TYR A 444 15.26 11.67 -9.10
CA TYR A 444 16.22 10.97 -9.95
C TYR A 444 17.61 10.90 -9.32
N VAL A 445 17.76 11.39 -8.07
CA VAL A 445 19.02 11.28 -7.37
C VAL A 445 19.21 9.86 -6.89
N SER A 446 20.27 9.26 -7.39
CA SER A 446 20.74 7.95 -6.99
C SER A 446 21.91 8.09 -6.03
N PHE A 447 21.97 7.16 -5.09
CA PHE A 447 23.02 7.07 -4.09
C PHE A 447 23.81 5.80 -4.31
N ASP A 448 25.13 5.90 -4.28
CA ASP A 448 26.03 4.77 -4.47
C ASP A 448 27.10 4.74 -3.38
N TYR A 449 27.33 3.56 -2.82
CA TYR A 449 28.37 3.32 -1.82
C TYR A 449 29.70 3.10 -2.52
N LYS A 450 30.72 3.84 -2.06
CA LYS A 450 32.09 3.71 -2.53
C LYS A 450 32.98 3.20 -1.42
N SER A 451 33.81 2.22 -1.75
CA SER A 451 34.81 1.65 -0.85
C SER A 451 36.17 2.29 -1.11
N VAL A 452 36.94 2.56 -0.05
CA VAL A 452 38.31 3.06 -0.20
C VAL A 452 39.23 1.89 -0.58
N GLU A 453 39.78 1.92 -1.80
CA GLU A 453 40.71 0.89 -2.27
C GLU A 453 41.99 0.84 -1.42
N ASN A 454 42.46 -0.37 -1.12
CA ASN A 454 43.67 -0.64 -0.34
C ASN A 454 43.63 -0.14 1.12
N TYR A 455 42.44 0.02 1.69
CA TYR A 455 42.26 0.37 3.10
C TYR A 455 41.90 -0.88 3.91
N GLY A 456 42.74 -1.27 4.87
CA GLY A 456 42.51 -2.47 5.70
C GLY A 456 42.77 -3.81 4.97
N ASP A 457 42.33 -4.91 5.58
CA ASP A 457 42.21 -6.21 4.92
C ASP A 457 40.80 -6.38 4.30
N GLU A 458 40.56 -7.46 3.53
CA GLU A 458 39.30 -7.64 2.78
C GLU A 458 38.02 -7.55 3.65
N ASN A 459 38.13 -7.67 4.98
CA ASN A 459 37.01 -7.64 5.92
C ASN A 459 36.76 -6.28 6.59
N THR A 460 37.70 -5.33 6.54
CA THR A 460 37.62 -4.03 7.24
C THR A 460 37.68 -2.89 6.22
N GLN A 461 36.55 -2.25 5.91
CA GLN A 461 36.46 -1.30 4.80
C GLN A 461 35.93 0.06 5.26
N ALA A 462 36.64 1.13 4.91
CA ALA A 462 36.08 2.47 5.00
C ALA A 462 35.22 2.74 3.76
N ARG A 463 33.94 3.07 3.98
CA ARG A 463 32.99 3.40 2.91
C ARG A 463 32.54 4.85 2.99
N TYR A 464 32.17 5.41 1.84
CA TYR A 464 31.54 6.73 1.74
C TYR A 464 30.41 6.69 0.70
N VAL A 465 29.50 7.66 0.76
CA VAL A 465 28.35 7.76 -0.15
C VAL A 465 28.64 8.79 -1.23
N THR A 466 28.22 8.48 -2.45
CA THR A 466 28.15 9.45 -3.55
C THR A 466 26.73 9.57 -4.06
N VAL A 467 26.41 10.76 -4.55
CA VAL A 467 25.12 11.23 -5.05
C VAL A 467 25.28 11.56 -6.52
N SER A 468 24.34 11.10 -7.35
CA SER A 468 24.29 11.44 -8.78
C SER A 468 22.86 11.70 -9.23
N GLY A 469 22.66 12.55 -10.23
CA GLY A 469 21.31 12.92 -10.71
C GLY A 469 20.83 14.29 -10.23
N LEU A 470 21.68 15.06 -9.54
CA LEU A 470 21.41 16.44 -9.18
C LEU A 470 21.45 17.35 -10.41
N ALA A 471 20.49 18.28 -10.51
CA ALA A 471 20.40 19.21 -11.65
C ALA A 471 21.62 20.16 -11.76
N ASP A 472 22.23 20.54 -10.63
CA ASP A 472 23.44 21.36 -10.58
C ASP A 472 24.67 20.51 -10.28
N GLY A 473 25.52 20.32 -11.30
CA GLY A 473 26.78 19.57 -11.18
C GLY A 473 27.77 20.15 -10.16
N THR A 474 27.75 21.46 -9.91
CA THR A 474 28.62 22.11 -8.91
C THR A 474 28.15 21.78 -7.50
N VAL A 475 26.84 21.80 -7.26
CA VAL A 475 26.24 21.37 -5.99
C VAL A 475 26.51 19.89 -5.76
N GLN A 476 26.38 19.06 -6.80
CA GLN A 476 26.69 17.63 -6.73
C GLN A 476 28.14 17.35 -6.37
N GLU A 477 29.10 18.02 -7.01
CA GLU A 477 30.53 17.88 -6.70
C GLU A 477 30.84 18.29 -5.27
N LYS A 478 30.29 19.43 -4.82
CA LYS A 478 30.45 19.94 -3.45
C LYS A 478 29.86 18.98 -2.42
N LEU A 479 28.64 18.49 -2.65
CA LEU A 479 27.97 17.52 -1.78
C LEU A 479 28.75 16.22 -1.70
N ASN A 480 29.20 15.68 -2.83
CA ASN A 480 29.99 14.45 -2.88
C ASN A 480 31.33 14.60 -2.15
N GLN A 481 31.98 15.75 -2.27
CA GLN A 481 33.20 16.04 -1.53
C GLN A 481 32.92 16.11 -0.02
N GLY A 482 31.86 16.82 0.39
CA GLY A 482 31.44 16.91 1.79
C GLY A 482 31.06 15.55 2.40
N LEU A 483 30.31 14.73 1.68
CA LEU A 483 29.96 13.36 2.10
C LEU A 483 31.20 12.49 2.25
N LYS A 484 32.12 12.55 1.29
CA LYS A 484 33.38 11.81 1.36
C LYS A 484 34.24 12.26 2.53
N ASP A 485 34.41 13.56 2.72
CA ASP A 485 35.21 14.12 3.82
C ASP A 485 34.58 13.80 5.17
N PHE A 486 33.24 13.88 5.27
CA PHE A 486 32.51 13.47 6.46
C PHE A 486 32.72 11.99 6.74
N CYS A 487 32.42 11.08 5.80
CA CYS A 487 32.54 9.64 6.03
C CYS A 487 33.98 9.24 6.37
N LEU A 488 34.98 9.81 5.70
CA LEU A 488 36.38 9.41 5.86
C LEU A 488 37.15 10.23 6.91
N ALA A 489 36.51 11.20 7.58
CA ALA A 489 37.17 12.00 8.62
C ALA A 489 37.86 11.15 9.70
N PRO A 490 37.27 10.03 10.21
CA PRO A 490 37.94 9.20 11.23
C PRO A 490 39.27 8.64 10.75
N VAL A 491 39.40 8.37 9.45
CA VAL A 491 40.63 7.87 8.82
C VAL A 491 41.70 8.95 8.74
N SER A 492 41.30 10.20 8.49
CA SER A 492 42.23 11.32 8.30
C SER A 492 43.04 11.69 9.56
N SER A 493 42.52 11.30 10.73
CA SER A 493 43.12 11.52 12.04
C SER A 493 43.51 10.22 12.76
N ALA A 494 43.56 9.09 12.04
CA ALA A 494 43.84 7.78 12.63
C ALA A 494 45.19 7.75 13.36
N GLU A 495 45.20 7.15 14.56
CA GLU A 495 46.46 6.82 15.23
C GLU A 495 47.24 5.76 14.44
N LYS A 496 48.55 5.69 14.68
CA LYS A 496 49.40 4.72 14.00
C LYS A 496 48.93 3.30 14.36
N ASP A 497 48.75 2.44 13.34
CA ASP A 497 48.32 1.04 13.47
C ASP A 497 46.84 0.86 13.88
N THR A 498 45.98 1.86 13.61
CA THR A 498 44.52 1.78 13.73
C THR A 498 43.85 1.71 12.36
N THR A 499 42.97 0.71 12.16
CA THR A 499 42.09 0.60 10.99
C THR A 499 40.64 0.89 11.37
N TYR A 500 39.84 1.33 10.41
CA TYR A 500 38.44 1.69 10.62
C TYR A 500 37.52 0.90 9.68
N ASP A 501 36.49 0.27 10.23
CA ASP A 501 35.29 -0.09 9.46
C ASP A 501 34.31 1.08 9.57
N ILE A 502 33.88 1.62 8.42
CA ILE A 502 32.99 2.78 8.37
C ILE A 502 31.80 2.40 7.52
N MET A 503 30.63 2.34 8.16
CA MET A 503 29.35 2.12 7.49
C MET A 503 28.51 3.41 7.52
N PRO A 504 28.47 4.17 6.41
CA PRO A 504 27.50 5.25 6.30
C PRO A 504 26.09 4.69 6.12
N VAL A 505 25.11 5.36 6.70
CA VAL A 505 23.68 5.16 6.46
C VAL A 505 23.06 6.54 6.31
N PHE A 506 22.16 6.72 5.35
CA PHE A 506 21.58 8.02 5.06
C PHE A 506 20.09 7.89 4.75
N GLU A 507 19.40 9.00 4.92
CA GLU A 507 17.99 9.19 4.63
C GLU A 507 17.78 10.57 3.99
N VAL A 508 16.97 10.64 2.94
CA VAL A 508 16.51 11.92 2.39
C VAL A 508 15.25 12.33 3.16
N VAL A 509 15.30 13.48 3.83
CA VAL A 509 14.19 14.01 4.65
C VAL A 509 13.79 15.40 4.19
N ALA A 510 12.51 15.73 4.33
CA ALA A 510 11.93 17.01 3.91
C ALA A 510 12.31 17.44 2.48
N GLU A 511 12.37 16.48 1.56
CA GLU A 511 12.72 16.66 0.15
C GLU A 511 14.18 17.10 -0.09
N ASP A 512 14.70 18.11 0.60
CA ASP A 512 15.99 18.74 0.31
C ASP A 512 17.10 18.53 1.35
N LEU A 513 16.86 17.74 2.39
CA LEU A 513 17.85 17.44 3.42
C LEU A 513 18.29 15.98 3.32
N LEU A 514 19.60 15.76 3.42
CA LEU A 514 20.21 14.43 3.49
C LEU A 514 20.76 14.23 4.90
N SER A 515 20.05 13.45 5.70
CA SER A 515 20.46 13.03 7.04
C SER A 515 21.39 11.84 6.92
N ILE A 516 22.65 11.97 7.31
CA ILE A 516 23.64 10.90 7.26
C ILE A 516 24.23 10.60 8.63
N ARG A 517 24.43 9.33 8.90
CA ARG A 517 25.14 8.80 10.06
C ARG A 517 26.23 7.83 9.62
N THR A 518 27.30 7.73 10.39
CA THR A 518 28.33 6.69 10.20
C THR A 518 28.44 5.86 11.47
N TYR A 519 28.34 4.55 11.33
CA TYR A 519 28.71 3.60 12.36
C TYR A 519 30.16 3.20 12.11
N ASN A 520 31.04 3.62 13.01
CA ASN A 520 32.47 3.46 12.87
C ASN A 520 32.96 2.46 13.91
N ILE A 521 33.75 1.48 13.50
CA ILE A 521 34.45 0.58 14.41
C ILE A 521 35.94 0.75 14.19
N ALA A 522 36.64 1.20 15.24
CA ALA A 522 38.09 1.39 15.23
C ALA A 522 38.79 0.14 15.79
N TYR A 523 39.74 -0.39 15.04
CA TYR A 523 40.56 -1.53 15.42
C TYR A 523 42.01 -1.08 15.57
N THR A 524 42.50 -1.02 16.80
CA THR A 524 43.90 -0.65 17.09
C THR A 524 44.70 -1.88 17.48
N ALA A 525 45.85 -2.10 16.83
CA ALA A 525 46.71 -3.22 17.14
C ALA A 525 47.11 -3.24 18.64
N GLY A 526 46.76 -4.32 19.34
CA GLY A 526 47.06 -4.50 20.76
C GLY A 526 46.02 -3.93 21.73
N ALA A 527 44.93 -3.33 21.23
CA ALA A 527 43.78 -2.96 22.07
C ALA A 527 43.00 -4.21 22.52
N ALA A 528 42.36 -4.12 23.70
CA ALA A 528 41.60 -5.23 24.27
C ALA A 528 40.28 -5.52 23.51
N SER A 529 39.69 -4.47 22.94
CA SER A 529 38.45 -4.50 22.17
C SER A 529 38.47 -3.41 21.09
N PRO A 530 37.72 -3.57 19.99
CA PRO A 530 37.43 -2.47 19.08
C PRO A 530 36.54 -1.43 19.75
N VAL A 531 36.61 -0.18 19.28
CA VAL A 531 35.80 0.92 19.81
C VAL A 531 34.79 1.37 18.76
N SER A 532 33.52 1.37 19.13
CA SER A 532 32.43 1.85 18.27
C SER A 532 32.22 3.35 18.47
N SER A 533 31.92 4.08 17.40
CA SER A 533 31.51 5.48 17.49
C SER A 533 30.50 5.81 16.41
N ILE A 534 29.64 6.78 16.69
CA ILE A 534 28.69 7.32 15.73
C ILE A 534 29.07 8.77 15.40
N ARG A 535 28.91 9.15 14.14
CA ARG A 535 28.93 10.56 13.74
C ARG A 535 27.71 10.83 12.88
N THR A 536 27.13 12.01 13.03
CA THR A 536 25.89 12.42 12.36
C THR A 536 26.10 13.76 11.68
N GLN A 537 25.42 13.97 10.56
CA GLN A 537 25.48 15.21 9.80
C GLN A 537 24.19 15.38 8.99
N LEU A 538 23.76 16.63 8.86
CA LEU A 538 22.71 17.01 7.93
C LEU A 538 23.33 17.82 6.78
N PHE A 539 23.09 17.39 5.54
CA PHE A 539 23.49 18.09 4.32
C PHE A 539 22.28 18.66 3.60
N SER A 540 22.44 19.79 2.90
CA SER A 540 21.43 20.28 1.96
C SER A 540 21.70 19.70 0.57
N LEU A 541 20.71 19.04 -0.01
CA LEU A 541 20.75 18.57 -1.39
C LEU A 541 20.65 19.75 -2.38
N THR A 542 20.08 20.88 -1.95
CA THR A 542 19.94 22.12 -2.74
C THR A 542 21.25 22.92 -2.84
N THR A 543 22.02 23.05 -1.75
CA THR A 543 23.23 23.90 -1.72
C THR A 543 24.54 23.12 -1.62
N GLY A 544 24.46 21.83 -1.30
CA GLY A 544 25.62 20.97 -1.00
C GLY A 544 26.34 21.40 0.29
N ASP A 545 25.74 22.26 1.11
CA ASP A 545 26.32 22.66 2.39
C ASP A 545 26.20 21.53 3.42
N GLN A 546 27.28 21.32 4.16
CA GLN A 546 27.24 20.65 5.45
C GLN A 546 26.59 21.58 6.50
N ASP A 547 26.13 21.00 7.60
CA ASP A 547 25.46 21.72 8.70
C ASP A 547 24.17 22.43 8.28
N ALA A 548 23.36 21.79 7.44
CA ALA A 548 22.09 22.34 6.94
C ALA A 548 21.03 22.60 8.05
N GLY A 549 21.28 22.12 9.27
CA GLY A 549 20.49 22.39 10.46
C GLY A 549 21.04 21.65 11.67
N ASN A 550 20.72 22.14 12.86
CA ASN A 550 20.98 21.47 14.13
C ASN A 550 19.66 21.09 14.83
N LEU A 551 19.72 20.23 15.84
CA LEU A 551 18.54 19.73 16.57
C LEU A 551 17.59 20.85 17.04
N TRP A 552 18.13 21.98 17.48
CA TRP A 552 17.36 23.09 18.02
C TRP A 552 16.74 24.00 16.95
N ASP A 553 17.08 23.80 15.68
CA ASP A 553 16.36 24.42 14.56
C ASP A 553 15.02 23.70 14.29
N PHE A 554 14.90 22.45 14.73
CA PHE A 554 13.69 21.61 14.60
C PHE A 554 12.81 21.60 15.87
N ILE A 555 13.40 21.85 17.04
CA ILE A 555 12.72 21.78 18.35
C ILE A 555 12.72 23.14 19.05
N LYS A 556 11.53 23.71 19.27
CA LYS A 556 11.37 25.08 19.80
C LYS A 556 11.49 25.19 21.33
N ASP A 557 11.26 24.11 22.06
CA ASP A 557 11.29 24.09 23.52
C ASP A 557 12.22 22.97 24.03
N LYS A 558 13.43 23.38 24.43
CA LYS A 558 14.47 22.44 24.90
C LYS A 558 14.13 21.81 26.25
N ASP A 559 13.47 22.55 27.13
CA ASP A 559 13.16 22.06 28.47
C ASP A 559 12.02 21.02 28.41
N ALA A 560 11.04 21.24 27.54
CA ALA A 560 10.02 20.23 27.26
C ALA A 560 10.59 18.97 26.57
N PHE A 561 11.53 19.13 25.65
CA PHE A 561 12.20 17.99 25.01
C PHE A 561 13.02 17.15 26.02
N LYS A 562 13.74 17.81 26.93
CA LYS A 562 14.40 17.14 28.07
C LYS A 562 13.41 16.40 28.95
N GLN A 563 12.23 16.99 29.19
CA GLN A 563 11.20 16.35 30.00
C GLN A 563 10.68 15.06 29.35
N LEU A 564 10.48 15.04 28.02
CA LEU A 564 10.11 13.82 27.29
C LEU A 564 11.13 12.69 27.49
N ALA A 565 12.42 13.02 27.47
CA ALA A 565 13.47 12.05 27.76
C ALA A 565 13.38 11.55 29.22
N LEU A 566 13.21 12.43 30.20
CA LEU A 566 13.04 12.03 31.62
C LEU A 566 11.79 11.17 31.85
N ASP A 567 10.74 11.41 31.08
CA ASP A 567 9.48 10.65 31.14
C ASP A 567 9.58 9.29 30.43
N GLY A 568 10.76 8.95 29.88
CA GLY A 568 11.03 7.68 29.21
C GLY A 568 10.33 7.53 27.88
N LYS A 569 10.04 8.64 27.19
CA LYS A 569 9.34 8.65 25.89
C LYS A 569 10.22 8.26 24.71
N PHE A 570 11.54 8.27 24.88
CA PHE A 570 12.44 7.90 23.80
C PHE A 570 12.68 6.39 23.88
N GLY A 571 12.85 5.70 22.74
CA GLY A 571 13.47 4.39 22.72
C GLY A 571 14.93 4.46 23.20
N PHE A 572 15.51 3.32 23.55
CA PHE A 572 16.89 3.27 24.04
C PHE A 572 17.63 2.04 23.54
N GLU A 573 18.80 2.27 22.94
CA GLU A 573 19.73 1.25 22.48
C GLU A 573 21.17 1.59 22.91
N ALA A 574 21.93 0.59 23.35
CA ALA A 574 23.34 0.74 23.72
C ALA A 574 24.25 0.00 22.73
N ALA A 575 25.13 0.72 22.05
CA ALA A 575 25.97 0.16 21.00
C ALA A 575 27.02 -0.81 21.57
N GLY A 576 27.09 -2.03 21.02
CA GLY A 576 28.05 -3.05 21.46
C GLY A 576 27.63 -3.85 22.69
N VAL A 577 26.35 -3.76 23.10
CA VAL A 577 25.79 -4.54 24.20
C VAL A 577 24.75 -5.53 23.66
N ASP A 578 25.05 -6.82 23.73
CA ASP A 578 24.11 -7.89 23.37
C ASP A 578 23.22 -8.29 24.56
N GLY A 579 21.91 -8.34 24.38
CA GLY A 579 20.94 -8.85 25.35
C GLY A 579 20.15 -7.78 26.13
N GLU A 580 19.46 -8.21 27.19
CA GLU A 580 18.56 -7.33 27.96
C GLU A 580 19.34 -6.30 28.79
N ILE A 581 19.05 -5.02 28.56
CA ILE A 581 19.73 -3.90 29.23
C ILE A 581 19.22 -3.76 30.68
N PRO A 582 20.12 -3.75 31.69
CA PRO A 582 19.73 -3.54 33.08
C PRO A 582 18.97 -2.22 33.29
N ALA A 583 17.89 -2.24 34.07
CA ALA A 583 17.06 -1.06 34.36
C ALA A 583 17.85 0.10 34.99
N GLU A 584 18.88 -0.20 35.79
CA GLU A 584 19.77 0.80 36.38
C GLU A 584 20.62 1.51 35.32
N LEU A 585 21.12 0.76 34.32
CA LEU A 585 21.88 1.30 33.20
C LEU A 585 20.98 2.18 32.31
N LYS A 586 19.76 1.70 32.01
CA LYS A 586 18.76 2.49 31.28
C LYS A 586 18.50 3.82 32.00
N THR A 587 18.25 3.78 33.31
CA THR A 587 18.02 5.01 34.11
C THR A 587 19.19 5.98 34.05
N ALA A 588 20.42 5.48 34.20
CA ALA A 588 21.63 6.30 34.09
C ALA A 588 21.79 6.92 32.69
N ALA A 589 21.41 6.17 31.65
CA ALA A 589 21.48 6.62 30.26
C ALA A 589 20.57 7.82 29.98
N TYR A 590 19.30 7.81 30.41
CA TYR A 590 18.42 8.98 30.26
C TYR A 590 18.89 10.19 31.08
N GLN A 591 19.45 9.98 32.28
CA GLN A 591 20.02 11.08 33.07
C GLN A 591 21.20 11.71 32.35
N LYS A 592 22.10 10.89 31.78
CA LYS A 592 23.25 11.38 31.02
C LYS A 592 22.83 12.06 29.72
N LEU A 593 21.83 11.53 29.02
CA LEU A 593 21.25 12.16 27.84
C LEU A 593 20.80 13.59 28.16
N VAL A 594 20.00 13.77 29.21
CA VAL A 594 19.47 15.08 29.62
C VAL A 594 20.59 16.05 30.04
N GLN A 595 21.61 15.56 30.74
CA GLN A 595 22.79 16.37 31.07
C GLN A 595 23.58 16.77 29.81
N SER A 596 23.64 15.87 28.81
CA SER A 596 24.35 16.12 27.55
C SER A 596 23.64 17.20 26.72
N MET A 597 22.31 17.30 26.80
CA MET A 597 21.51 18.33 26.09
C MET A 597 21.88 19.78 26.48
N ASP A 598 22.53 20.01 27.62
CA ASP A 598 23.02 21.35 28.02
C ASP A 598 24.32 21.74 27.32
N ALA A 599 25.04 20.78 26.75
CA ALA A 599 26.30 21.02 26.09
C ALA A 599 26.08 21.59 24.67
N PRO A 600 26.79 22.66 24.25
CA PRO A 600 26.59 23.27 22.93
C PRO A 600 26.72 22.30 21.75
N GLN A 601 27.63 21.32 21.86
CA GLN A 601 27.88 20.32 20.83
C GLN A 601 26.74 19.31 20.64
N PHE A 602 25.86 19.15 21.63
CA PHE A 602 24.74 18.20 21.55
C PHE A 602 23.76 18.55 20.44
N ALA A 603 23.70 19.83 20.04
CA ALA A 603 22.87 20.28 18.93
C ALA A 603 23.19 19.53 17.61
N ALA A 604 24.42 19.03 17.44
CA ALA A 604 24.83 18.25 16.28
C ALA A 604 24.70 16.72 16.47
N GLN A 605 24.38 16.25 17.69
CA GLN A 605 24.28 14.83 18.03
C GLN A 605 22.87 14.29 17.77
N PHE A 606 22.37 14.53 16.56
CA PHE A 606 21.08 14.04 16.11
C PHE A 606 21.12 13.63 14.64
N TYR A 607 20.15 12.82 14.25
CA TYR A 607 19.88 12.51 12.86
C TYR A 607 18.41 12.12 12.69
N PHE A 608 17.87 12.31 11.50
CA PHE A 608 16.63 11.66 11.11
C PHE A 608 16.93 10.25 10.62
N GLY A 609 16.21 9.28 11.19
CA GLY A 609 16.33 7.86 10.87
C GLY A 609 15.07 7.33 10.20
N ASP A 610 15.18 6.10 9.72
CA ASP A 610 14.17 5.37 8.98
C ASP A 610 12.81 5.36 9.72
N GLY A 611 11.71 5.35 8.98
CA GLY A 611 10.36 5.23 9.55
C GLY A 611 9.84 6.47 10.29
N GLY A 612 10.40 7.65 10.01
CA GLY A 612 9.91 8.91 10.59
C GLY A 612 10.37 9.16 12.03
N TYR A 613 11.57 8.71 12.39
CA TYR A 613 12.14 8.90 13.72
C TYR A 613 13.20 9.99 13.75
N MET A 614 13.22 10.77 14.83
CA MET A 614 14.34 11.62 15.19
C MET A 614 15.16 10.87 16.23
N ASN A 615 16.45 10.73 15.97
CA ASN A 615 17.39 10.05 16.84
C ASN A 615 18.35 11.06 17.44
N VAL A 616 18.62 10.95 18.73
CA VAL A 616 19.69 11.67 19.42
C VAL A 616 20.63 10.67 20.08
N TRP A 617 21.87 11.07 20.30
CA TRP A 617 22.86 10.18 20.90
C TRP A 617 23.78 10.92 21.86
N CYS A 618 24.37 10.16 22.79
CA CYS A 618 25.43 10.66 23.65
C CYS A 618 26.48 9.56 23.88
N GLU A 619 27.68 9.97 24.29
CA GLU A 619 28.76 9.04 24.61
C GLU A 619 28.35 8.10 25.75
N GLY A 620 28.74 6.83 25.65
CA GLY A 620 28.56 5.84 26.70
C GLY A 620 29.53 6.08 27.86
N GLU A 621 29.41 5.30 28.93
CA GLU A 621 30.36 5.41 30.05
C GLU A 621 31.68 4.69 29.79
N ASN A 622 31.58 3.51 29.17
CA ASN A 622 32.71 2.67 28.82
C ASN A 622 32.23 1.55 27.88
N HIS A 623 33.19 0.87 27.27
CA HIS A 623 32.93 -0.21 26.32
C HIS A 623 32.03 -1.34 26.85
N ALA A 624 32.05 -1.64 28.16
CA ALA A 624 31.22 -2.71 28.74
C ALA A 624 29.74 -2.33 28.92
N THR A 625 29.43 -1.03 28.92
CA THR A 625 28.05 -0.51 29.00
C THR A 625 27.60 0.13 27.69
N GLY A 626 28.39 -0.07 26.63
CA GLY A 626 28.23 0.46 25.30
C GLY A 626 29.05 1.73 25.07
N ASP A 627 29.70 1.81 23.91
CA ASP A 627 30.58 2.94 23.58
C ASP A 627 29.79 4.24 23.37
N TYR A 628 28.56 4.14 22.85
CA TYR A 628 27.60 5.24 22.77
C TYR A 628 26.17 4.73 22.95
N TRP A 629 25.26 5.66 23.24
CA TRP A 629 23.86 5.43 23.55
C TRP A 629 22.97 6.16 22.57
N LEU A 630 22.03 5.44 21.97
CA LEU A 630 21.06 5.94 21.00
C LEU A 630 19.69 6.03 21.63
N PHE A 631 18.98 7.10 21.28
CA PHE A 631 17.61 7.32 21.70
C PHE A 631 16.77 7.83 20.54
N ASP A 632 15.73 7.08 20.20
CA ASP A 632 14.82 7.40 19.11
C ASP A 632 13.50 7.96 19.65
N ILE A 633 12.88 8.86 18.90
CA ILE A 633 11.53 9.34 19.15
C ILE A 633 10.80 9.51 17.82
N PRO A 634 9.55 9.01 17.67
CA PRO A 634 8.76 9.27 16.48
C PRO A 634 8.60 10.79 16.29
N VAL A 635 8.88 11.29 15.08
CA VAL A 635 8.81 12.72 14.76
C VAL A 635 7.40 13.27 15.00
N ILE A 636 6.37 12.45 14.79
CA ILE A 636 4.97 12.79 15.07
C ILE A 636 4.69 13.11 16.56
N GLU A 637 5.43 12.49 17.50
CA GLU A 637 5.28 12.77 18.93
C GLU A 637 5.87 14.14 19.32
N LEU A 638 6.64 14.76 18.42
CA LEU A 638 7.29 16.04 18.63
C LEU A 638 6.45 17.23 18.15
N GLU A 639 5.25 17.03 17.60
CA GLU A 639 4.42 18.10 17.02
C GLU A 639 4.22 19.30 17.95
N GLY A 640 3.92 19.04 19.23
CA GLY A 640 3.76 20.10 20.23
C GLY A 640 5.04 20.94 20.43
N LEU A 641 6.20 20.36 20.16
CA LEU A 641 7.54 20.94 20.33
C LEU A 641 8.20 21.34 19.01
N ALA A 642 7.58 21.05 17.86
CA ALA A 642 8.12 21.28 16.54
C ALA A 642 8.20 22.78 16.20
N THR A 643 9.30 23.19 15.55
CA THR A 643 9.40 24.47 14.85
C THR A 643 8.73 24.39 13.47
N ASN A 644 8.65 25.51 12.77
CA ASN A 644 8.17 25.53 11.39
C ASN A 644 9.04 24.72 10.41
N GLN A 645 10.25 24.31 10.79
CA GLN A 645 11.08 23.44 9.97
C GLN A 645 10.74 21.96 10.14
N LEU A 646 10.23 21.56 11.32
CA LEU A 646 9.86 20.17 11.59
C LEU A 646 8.38 19.89 11.30
N LEU A 647 7.51 20.89 11.41
CA LEU A 647 6.06 20.73 11.18
C LEU A 647 5.72 20.14 9.80
N PRO A 648 6.32 20.57 8.68
CA PRO A 648 6.02 19.97 7.37
C PRO A 648 6.39 18.48 7.31
N MET A 649 7.49 18.07 7.96
CA MET A 649 7.88 16.66 8.04
C MET A 649 6.85 15.85 8.83
N ILE A 650 6.31 16.41 9.92
CA ILE A 650 5.28 15.78 10.75
C ILE A 650 3.98 15.63 9.97
N GLU A 651 3.56 16.69 9.27
CA GLU A 651 2.34 16.68 8.46
C GLU A 651 2.45 15.62 7.35
N ASN A 652 3.59 15.55 6.65
CA ASN A 652 3.84 14.52 5.65
C ASN A 652 3.79 13.10 6.25
N LEU A 653 4.39 12.88 7.42
CA LEU A 653 4.37 11.58 8.08
C LEU A 653 2.97 11.19 8.60
N LYS A 654 2.17 12.15 9.05
CA LYS A 654 0.78 11.89 9.46
C LYS A 654 -0.10 11.53 8.26
N ASN A 655 0.07 12.23 7.14
CA ASN A 655 -0.62 11.91 5.90
C ASN A 655 -0.25 10.52 5.33
N LEU A 656 0.86 9.93 5.80
CA LEU A 656 1.28 8.56 5.48
C LEU A 656 0.84 7.52 6.55
N SER A 657 0.37 7.96 7.71
CA SER A 657 0.04 7.12 8.89
C SER A 657 -1.45 7.06 9.23
N ASP A 658 -2.23 8.03 8.75
CA ASP A 658 -3.70 8.08 8.76
C ASP A 658 -4.26 7.47 7.47
#